data_AF-A0AA39Q4D0-F1
#
_entry.id   AF-A0AA39Q4D0-F1
#
_cell.length_a   1.000
_cell.length_b   1.000
_cell.length_c   1.000
_cell.angle_alpha   90.00
_cell.angle_beta   90.00
_cell.angle_gamma   90.00
#
_symmetry.space_group_name_H-M   'P 1'
#
loop_
_entity.id
_entity.type
_entity.pdbx_description
1 polymer ?
#
loop_
_entity_poly.entity_id
_entity_poly.type
_entity_poly.pdbx_seq_one_letter_code
_entity_poly.pdbx_strand_id
1 'polypeptide(L)'
;MPGRSSFYSKTPALVFSAFFAIALSAWIRKTWSRRTLQGGSTPSFKGNGKYAQARPHFIAFSVPYLCCSAPYDYNPRGRSIPEEMLARRPQDSLTLKCYRIDGSVSTPAEEVAFLQAWLFFGVITEVSSICGLCGSSVEARCVNFVQDGPSTVSISVLNDFVTEWLASLNAFNTEEQADRIACMLNVVKHVMSLQTIVSTYGDPKKVETRTLAYSECKVLLSIRLAFRAVLLTLLKSKRCDISEIRFLMNPQIQQLFPARWDELKDFASKGLLASGWCRSECKLLERMDGSYNFFATCVPRWPTDHSRCNDFMCLADQINEDHYVQVHVGPQCRCKSVVLDPEKLRSILEKGKAPRVFIEDDDKLTVSEGHHYIAISHVWSHGLGNPSENSLPLCQIRRLRKHTSNLQGSKAYRPAVWIDTLCIPVAKNLRAYRKKAIELMGHTYRCADAVLVLDRELQRVDTQRVSPLETDLVMAFVGWTRRLWTLQEAALAQKLHVEVLDGPEPMQPALDEIETLVSQVCCREDIGELIRDRIPPLSVLRKSTEVETNDFGGGFSIVITRTALQSLSFAVKHRSTSKMEDEAVILAITLGMDVKDLVDIPDVDGRMAKFFQMTRDVPSDIIFGDWERIGSAPYRWAPRSLLNFPIFKLESFGPPGICDSEGLHATYKGFIFYDAACRRPAGSKYFAVDRASEIKYEFDVLGSTSEVKLPERPALIFRPQDINGDVAIVDMNQTNVVGDSSEPLAVHIVGYLQLVASGGLSSINPGDMLEGTMTSNTQAWIIT
;
A
#
# COMPACT_ATOMS: atom_id res chain seq x y z
N MET A 1 34.36 -17.10 61.91
CA MET A 1 33.64 -15.82 62.10
C MET A 1 34.64 -14.67 61.99
N PRO A 2 34.27 -13.43 61.62
CA PRO A 2 33.00 -12.94 61.05
C PRO A 2 33.18 -12.20 59.70
N GLY A 3 32.07 -11.84 59.04
CA GLY A 3 32.02 -10.76 58.04
C GLY A 3 31.19 -11.04 56.80
N ARG A 4 30.00 -10.42 56.69
CA ARG A 4 29.55 -9.58 55.56
C ARG A 4 28.06 -9.27 55.64
N SER A 5 27.76 -7.98 55.76
CA SER A 5 26.47 -7.35 55.52
C SER A 5 26.59 -6.38 54.35
N SER A 6 25.51 -6.26 53.56
CA SER A 6 25.21 -5.25 52.54
C SER A 6 25.83 -5.41 51.14
N PHE A 7 25.00 -5.67 50.11
CA PHE A 7 24.57 -4.69 49.09
C PHE A 7 23.76 -5.35 47.94
N TYR A 8 22.67 -4.69 47.52
CA TYR A 8 21.82 -4.87 46.31
C TYR A 8 20.82 -6.05 46.19
N SER A 9 19.52 -5.78 46.43
CA SER A 9 18.48 -5.75 45.37
C SER A 9 17.17 -5.13 45.91
N LYS A 10 16.88 -3.89 45.51
CA LYS A 10 15.55 -3.27 45.65
C LYS A 10 15.04 -3.07 44.23
N THR A 11 14.16 -3.95 43.77
CA THR A 11 13.39 -3.77 42.53
C THR A 11 11.90 -3.69 42.88
N PRO A 12 11.18 -2.62 42.51
CA PRO A 12 9.75 -2.51 42.79
C PRO A 12 8.97 -3.42 41.85
N ALA A 13 8.28 -4.43 42.39
CA ALA A 13 7.39 -5.27 41.60
C ALA A 13 6.16 -4.44 41.14
N LEU A 14 5.67 -4.70 39.92
CA LEU A 14 4.46 -4.12 39.33
C LEU A 14 3.27 -5.06 39.59
N VAL A 15 2.07 -4.54 39.87
CA VAL A 15 0.82 -5.32 40.05
C VAL A 15 -0.25 -4.86 39.07
N PHE A 16 -0.99 -5.82 38.51
CA PHE A 16 -2.14 -5.60 37.63
C PHE A 16 -3.42 -5.22 38.39
N SER A 17 -4.23 -4.32 37.84
CA SER A 17 -5.63 -4.13 38.21
C SER A 17 -6.59 -4.74 37.18
N ALA A 18 -6.95 -6.02 37.34
CA ALA A 18 -8.16 -6.58 36.74
C ALA A 18 -8.66 -7.82 37.50
N PHE A 19 -9.95 -7.85 37.80
CA PHE A 19 -10.71 -9.01 38.30
C PHE A 19 -10.51 -10.29 37.44
N PHE A 20 -10.02 -10.15 36.20
CA PHE A 20 -9.75 -11.24 35.26
C PHE A 20 -8.45 -12.04 35.52
N ALA A 21 -7.40 -11.44 36.11
CA ALA A 21 -6.12 -12.14 36.35
C ALA A 21 -6.21 -13.16 37.50
N ILE A 22 -7.11 -12.92 38.46
CA ILE A 22 -7.42 -13.87 39.54
C ILE A 22 -8.15 -15.10 38.97
N ALA A 23 -9.01 -14.92 37.96
CA ALA A 23 -9.69 -16.00 37.27
C ALA A 23 -8.71 -16.84 36.43
N LEU A 24 -7.75 -16.22 35.73
CA LEU A 24 -6.75 -16.91 34.91
C LEU A 24 -5.82 -17.81 35.75
N SER A 25 -5.29 -17.30 36.86
CA SER A 25 -4.42 -18.10 37.76
C SER A 25 -5.17 -19.15 38.59
N ALA A 26 -6.45 -18.93 38.89
CA ALA A 26 -7.32 -19.92 39.52
C ALA A 26 -7.78 -21.00 38.53
N TRP A 27 -7.93 -20.66 37.25
CA TRP A 27 -8.35 -21.58 36.19
C TRP A 27 -7.20 -22.46 35.67
N ILE A 28 -6.00 -21.90 35.44
CA ILE A 28 -4.78 -22.66 35.06
C ILE A 28 -4.50 -23.81 36.06
N ARG A 29 -4.83 -23.63 37.35
CA ARG A 29 -4.75 -24.72 38.34
C ARG A 29 -5.98 -25.61 38.41
N LYS A 30 -7.17 -25.14 38.06
CA LYS A 30 -8.41 -25.96 38.08
C LYS A 30 -8.47 -26.95 36.91
N THR A 31 -7.94 -26.59 35.74
CA THR A 31 -7.78 -27.52 34.60
C THR A 31 -6.67 -28.55 34.85
N TRP A 32 -5.61 -28.21 35.58
CA TRP A 32 -4.58 -29.17 36.01
C TRP A 32 -5.04 -30.15 37.09
N SER A 33 -6.03 -29.78 37.92
CA SER A 33 -6.55 -30.65 38.99
C SER A 33 -7.56 -31.71 38.51
N ARG A 34 -7.95 -31.73 37.22
CA ARG A 34 -8.86 -32.74 36.66
C ARG A 34 -8.36 -33.25 35.30
N ARG A 35 -7.19 -33.89 35.28
CA ARG A 35 -6.80 -35.00 34.39
C ARG A 35 -5.33 -35.31 34.65
N THR A 36 -5.08 -36.19 35.60
CA THR A 36 -3.85 -36.99 35.66
C THR A 36 -3.74 -37.79 34.36
N LEU A 37 -3.05 -37.25 33.35
CA LEU A 37 -2.50 -38.06 32.27
C LEU A 37 -1.32 -38.84 32.88
N GLN A 38 -1.59 -40.10 33.22
CA GLN A 38 -0.55 -41.07 33.52
C GLN A 38 0.41 -41.19 32.34
N GLY A 39 1.70 -41.34 32.66
CA GLY A 39 2.82 -41.22 31.73
C GLY A 39 2.65 -41.97 30.41
N GLY A 40 2.69 -41.21 29.32
CA GLY A 40 3.11 -41.65 28.00
C GLY A 40 4.52 -41.14 27.74
N SER A 41 5.41 -42.03 27.31
CA SER A 41 6.82 -41.77 27.00
C SER A 41 7.03 -40.52 26.15
N THR A 42 7.85 -39.58 26.65
CA THR A 42 8.46 -38.49 25.88
C THR A 42 9.30 -39.06 24.73
N PRO A 43 9.03 -38.70 23.45
CA PRO A 43 9.94 -39.03 22.37
C PRO A 43 11.21 -38.19 22.51
N SER A 44 12.38 -38.82 22.71
CA SER A 44 13.65 -38.10 22.67
C SER A 44 13.97 -37.73 21.22
N PHE A 45 13.83 -36.47 20.85
CA PHE A 45 14.36 -35.96 19.58
C PHE A 45 15.86 -35.72 19.73
N LYS A 46 16.68 -36.68 19.25
CA LYS A 46 18.09 -36.42 18.93
C LYS A 46 18.12 -35.72 17.58
N GLY A 47 18.39 -34.42 17.59
CA GLY A 47 18.63 -33.64 16.38
C GLY A 47 19.85 -34.17 15.63
N ASN A 48 19.61 -34.80 14.48
CA ASN A 48 20.61 -35.01 13.43
C ASN A 48 19.86 -35.21 12.11
N GLY A 49 19.97 -34.24 11.21
CA GLY A 49 19.42 -34.36 9.86
C GLY A 49 19.21 -33.00 9.22
N LYS A 50 20.00 -32.72 8.18
CA LYS A 50 19.87 -31.59 7.27
C LYS A 50 18.47 -31.58 6.66
N TYR A 51 17.51 -30.90 7.28
CA TYR A 51 16.30 -30.49 6.59
C TYR A 51 16.66 -29.26 5.75
N ALA A 52 16.32 -29.26 4.46
CA ALA A 52 16.33 -28.03 3.67
C ALA A 52 15.51 -27.00 4.46
N GLN A 53 16.15 -25.89 4.82
CA GLN A 53 15.56 -24.89 5.72
C GLN A 53 14.29 -24.35 5.04
N ALA A 54 13.12 -24.57 5.65
CA ALA A 54 11.87 -24.07 5.10
C ALA A 54 11.91 -22.54 5.06
N ARG A 55 11.34 -21.95 3.99
CA ARG A 55 11.25 -20.49 3.83
C ARG A 55 10.67 -19.84 5.09
N PRO A 56 11.30 -18.77 5.64
CA PRO A 56 10.81 -18.12 6.85
C PRO A 56 9.46 -17.44 6.63
N HIS A 57 8.65 -17.35 7.68
CA HIS A 57 7.36 -16.65 7.68
C HIS A 57 7.48 -15.20 8.18
N PHE A 58 8.37 -14.96 9.13
CA PHE A 58 8.60 -13.64 9.73
C PHE A 58 9.97 -13.08 9.36
N ILE A 59 10.02 -11.76 9.13
CA ILE A 59 11.25 -11.01 8.85
C ILE A 59 12.21 -11.11 10.02
N ALA A 60 13.49 -11.36 9.73
CA ALA A 60 14.54 -11.39 10.75
C ALA A 60 14.95 -9.98 11.17
N PHE A 61 14.82 -9.66 12.46
CA PHE A 61 15.39 -8.47 13.09
C PHE A 61 15.61 -8.72 14.57
N SER A 62 16.24 -7.76 15.27
CA SER A 62 16.46 -7.82 16.72
C SER A 62 15.83 -6.62 17.43
N VAL A 63 15.32 -6.88 18.62
CA VAL A 63 14.74 -5.85 19.51
C VAL A 63 15.51 -5.80 20.82
N PRO A 64 15.50 -4.66 21.53
CA PRO A 64 16.14 -4.57 22.84
C PRO A 64 15.55 -5.58 23.83
N TYR A 65 16.41 -6.20 24.64
CA TYR A 65 15.99 -6.97 25.80
C TYR A 65 15.81 -6.01 26.98
N LEU A 66 14.57 -5.63 27.27
CA LEU A 66 14.25 -4.68 28.35
C LEU A 66 13.93 -5.39 29.67
N CYS A 67 13.72 -6.72 29.66
CA CYS A 67 13.36 -7.52 30.83
C CYS A 67 14.56 -7.91 31.71
N CYS A 68 15.37 -6.98 32.19
CA CYS A 68 16.60 -7.35 32.89
C CYS A 68 16.38 -7.96 34.31
N SER A 69 15.14 -7.92 34.85
CA SER A 69 14.89 -8.26 36.27
C SER A 69 13.42 -8.55 36.65
N ALA A 70 12.54 -8.89 35.69
CA ALA A 70 11.15 -9.22 35.97
C ALA A 70 10.94 -10.75 35.96
N PRO A 71 10.60 -11.40 37.09
CA PRO A 71 10.28 -12.83 37.09
C PRO A 71 8.99 -13.07 36.29
N TYR A 72 9.06 -13.91 35.26
CA TYR A 72 7.89 -14.38 34.52
C TYR A 72 7.15 -15.52 35.24
N ASP A 73 7.73 -16.09 36.30
CA ASP A 73 7.02 -16.89 37.32
C ASP A 73 6.28 -15.98 38.31
N TYR A 74 5.46 -15.08 37.77
CA TYR A 74 4.67 -14.20 38.61
C TYR A 74 3.58 -15.02 39.30
N ASN A 75 3.67 -15.14 40.62
CA ASN A 75 2.62 -15.69 41.47
C ASN A 75 1.68 -14.55 41.92
N PRO A 76 0.54 -14.30 41.24
CA PRO A 76 -0.36 -13.18 41.55
C PRO A 76 -1.00 -13.27 42.93
N ARG A 77 -0.87 -14.41 43.64
CA ARG A 77 -1.51 -14.64 44.95
C ARG A 77 -0.88 -13.88 46.11
N GLY A 78 0.23 -13.17 45.89
CA GLY A 78 1.01 -12.58 46.98
C GLY A 78 0.52 -11.22 47.50
N ARG A 79 -0.21 -10.42 46.70
CA ARG A 79 -0.61 -9.07 47.11
C ARG A 79 -1.96 -8.69 46.50
N SER A 80 -2.97 -8.54 47.36
CA SER A 80 -4.16 -7.76 47.03
C SER A 80 -3.72 -6.33 46.67
N ILE A 81 -4.35 -5.74 45.65
CA ILE A 81 -4.19 -4.31 45.38
C ILE A 81 -4.80 -3.59 46.58
N PRO A 82 -4.06 -2.72 47.30
CA PRO A 82 -4.62 -1.98 48.43
C PRO A 82 -5.88 -1.21 48.01
N GLU A 83 -6.93 -1.20 48.84
CA GLU A 83 -8.19 -0.49 48.51
C GLU A 83 -7.97 1.00 48.21
N GLU A 84 -6.98 1.62 48.85
CA GLU A 84 -6.57 3.01 48.59
C GLU A 84 -6.09 3.24 47.14
N MET A 85 -5.50 2.23 46.51
CA MET A 85 -5.05 2.28 45.10
C MET A 85 -6.23 2.13 44.14
N LEU A 86 -7.23 1.30 44.48
CA LEU A 86 -8.48 1.17 43.72
C LEU A 86 -9.33 2.45 43.80
N ALA A 87 -9.30 3.15 44.94
CA ALA A 87 -10.01 4.42 45.14
C ALA A 87 -9.40 5.60 44.35
N ARG A 88 -8.11 5.54 44.01
CA ARG A 88 -7.41 6.55 43.16
C ARG A 88 -7.64 6.34 41.66
N ARG A 89 -8.40 5.31 41.28
CA ARG A 89 -8.69 4.99 39.88
C ARG A 89 -9.53 6.10 39.24
N PRO A 90 -9.10 6.69 38.11
CA PRO A 90 -9.99 7.54 37.29
C PRO A 90 -11.23 6.74 36.86
N GLN A 91 -12.40 7.37 36.78
CA GLN A 91 -13.65 6.68 36.41
C GLN A 91 -13.66 6.07 35.00
N ASP A 92 -12.65 6.33 34.16
CA ASP A 92 -12.49 5.68 32.85
C ASP A 92 -11.99 4.23 33.00
N SER A 93 -12.94 3.30 33.05
CA SER A 93 -12.73 1.91 33.47
C SER A 93 -12.18 0.97 32.39
N LEU A 94 -11.82 1.45 31.20
CA LEU A 94 -11.52 0.59 30.04
C LEU A 94 -10.03 0.43 29.72
N THR A 95 -9.14 1.11 30.44
CA THR A 95 -7.69 0.91 30.31
C THR A 95 -7.13 0.21 31.56
N LEU A 96 -6.65 -1.04 31.45
CA LEU A 96 -5.57 -1.56 32.29
C LEU A 96 -4.50 -0.44 32.44
N LYS A 97 -3.90 -0.32 33.61
CA LYS A 97 -2.74 0.54 33.82
C LYS A 97 -1.76 -0.30 34.63
N CYS A 98 -0.52 -0.34 34.20
CA CYS A 98 0.56 -0.93 34.98
C CYS A 98 0.84 0.01 36.15
N TYR A 99 0.87 -0.53 37.37
CA TYR A 99 1.21 0.25 38.56
C TYR A 99 2.28 -0.46 39.35
N ARG A 100 3.22 0.31 39.91
CA ARG A 100 4.14 -0.24 40.89
C ARG A 100 3.38 -0.57 42.16
N ILE A 101 3.80 -1.64 42.84
CA ILE A 101 3.15 -2.10 44.07
C ILE A 101 3.23 -1.04 45.18
N ASP A 102 4.24 -0.19 45.14
CA ASP A 102 4.40 0.93 46.06
C ASP A 102 3.50 2.15 45.71
N GLY A 103 2.69 2.05 44.65
CA GLY A 103 1.82 3.12 44.18
C GLY A 103 2.53 4.25 43.44
N SER A 104 3.84 4.12 43.17
CA SER A 104 4.58 5.09 42.36
C SER A 104 4.28 4.93 40.86
N VAL A 105 4.50 6.01 40.10
CA VAL A 105 4.26 6.05 38.65
C VAL A 105 5.34 5.22 37.93
N SER A 106 4.92 4.28 37.09
CA SER A 106 5.80 3.54 36.18
C SER A 106 6.21 4.37 34.97
N THR A 107 7.43 4.15 34.47
CA THR A 107 7.87 4.72 33.19
C THR A 107 7.39 3.86 32.02
N PRO A 108 7.24 4.41 30.80
CA PRO A 108 6.89 3.61 29.63
C PRO A 108 7.83 2.43 29.38
N ALA A 109 9.14 2.63 29.57
CA ALA A 109 10.15 1.58 29.48
C ALA A 109 9.89 0.40 30.43
N GLU A 110 9.48 0.67 31.68
CA GLU A 110 9.18 -0.36 32.67
C GLU A 110 7.90 -1.13 32.34
N GLU A 111 6.89 -0.42 31.84
CA GLU A 111 5.64 -1.03 31.38
C GLU A 111 5.91 -1.95 30.18
N VAL A 112 6.68 -1.49 29.20
CA VAL A 112 7.04 -2.26 28.01
C VAL A 112 7.97 -3.44 28.35
N ALA A 113 8.92 -3.27 29.28
CA ALA A 113 9.74 -4.37 29.78
C ALA A 113 8.88 -5.45 30.45
N PHE A 114 7.92 -5.05 31.28
CA PHE A 114 6.99 -5.97 31.90
C PHE A 114 6.13 -6.72 30.87
N LEU A 115 5.60 -6.01 29.86
CA LEU A 115 4.86 -6.62 28.76
C LEU A 115 5.74 -7.58 27.95
N GLN A 116 7.00 -7.26 27.68
CA GLN A 116 7.91 -8.16 27.01
C GLN A 116 8.12 -9.46 27.82
N ALA A 117 8.30 -9.37 29.14
CA ALA A 117 8.44 -10.53 30.01
C ALA A 117 7.22 -11.45 29.95
N TRP A 118 6.01 -10.88 30.04
CA TRP A 118 4.78 -11.65 30.09
C TRP A 118 4.26 -12.10 28.72
N LEU A 119 4.14 -11.16 27.80
CA LEU A 119 3.43 -11.34 26.53
C LEU A 119 4.33 -11.89 25.43
N PHE A 120 5.64 -11.65 25.48
CA PHE A 120 6.58 -12.33 24.57
C PHE A 120 7.07 -13.64 25.19
N PHE A 121 7.85 -13.57 26.28
CA PHE A 121 8.46 -14.78 26.85
C PHE A 121 7.45 -15.72 27.52
N GLY A 122 6.54 -15.19 28.34
CA GLY A 122 5.53 -15.98 29.05
C GLY A 122 4.61 -16.75 28.10
N VAL A 123 4.14 -16.11 27.03
CA VAL A 123 3.26 -16.75 26.04
C VAL A 123 4.00 -17.84 25.25
N ILE A 124 5.21 -17.55 24.76
CA ILE A 124 6.02 -18.55 24.05
C ILE A 124 6.31 -19.76 24.97
N THR A 125 6.57 -19.51 26.25
CA THR A 125 6.79 -20.56 27.26
C THR A 125 5.54 -21.40 27.47
N GLU A 126 4.37 -20.77 27.67
CA GLU A 126 3.10 -21.47 27.88
C GLU A 126 2.71 -22.30 26.67
N VAL A 127 2.81 -21.75 25.46
CA VAL A 127 2.50 -22.47 24.23
C VAL A 127 3.46 -23.65 24.02
N SER A 128 4.76 -23.46 24.29
CA SER A 128 5.73 -24.55 24.25
C SER A 128 5.41 -25.65 25.26
N SER A 129 4.92 -25.28 26.45
CA SER A 129 4.46 -26.22 27.49
C SER A 129 3.23 -27.02 27.04
N ILE A 130 2.23 -26.36 26.43
CA ILE A 130 1.05 -27.02 25.84
C ILE A 130 1.48 -28.03 24.76
N CYS A 131 2.50 -27.69 23.97
CA CYS A 131 3.10 -28.57 22.98
C CYS A 131 4.06 -29.62 23.57
N GLY A 132 4.26 -29.69 24.89
CA GLY A 132 5.13 -30.67 25.55
C GLY A 132 6.64 -30.45 25.33
N LEU A 133 7.06 -29.24 24.95
CA LEU A 133 8.46 -28.89 24.64
C LEU A 133 9.19 -28.27 25.85
N CYS A 134 9.05 -28.87 27.03
CA CYS A 134 9.64 -28.38 28.28
C CYS A 134 11.09 -28.87 28.45
N GLY A 135 12.06 -28.20 27.84
CA GLY A 135 13.47 -28.63 27.92
C GLY A 135 14.55 -27.55 27.94
N SER A 136 14.30 -26.36 27.37
CA SER A 136 15.25 -25.25 27.34
C SER A 136 14.56 -23.95 27.73
N SER A 137 15.29 -23.06 28.44
CA SER A 137 14.76 -21.73 28.75
C SER A 137 14.50 -20.97 27.45
N VAL A 138 13.26 -20.51 27.23
CA VAL A 138 12.89 -19.66 26.08
C VAL A 138 13.80 -18.44 26.01
N GLU A 139 14.16 -17.86 27.16
CA GLU A 139 15.10 -16.75 27.24
C GLU A 139 16.47 -17.10 26.64
N ALA A 140 17.02 -18.27 26.97
CA ALA A 140 18.31 -18.72 26.45
C ALA A 140 18.30 -18.95 24.94
N ARG A 141 17.13 -19.22 24.34
CA ARG A 141 16.96 -19.38 22.89
C ARG A 141 16.77 -18.05 22.16
N CYS A 142 16.07 -17.11 22.80
CA CYS A 142 15.66 -15.86 22.17
C CYS A 142 16.66 -14.72 22.38
N VAL A 143 17.41 -14.72 23.48
CA VAL A 143 18.27 -13.60 23.89
C VAL A 143 19.71 -13.81 23.47
N ASN A 144 20.24 -12.85 22.71
CA ASN A 144 21.66 -12.69 22.44
C ASN A 144 22.28 -11.84 23.57
N PHE A 145 22.91 -12.51 24.53
CA PHE A 145 23.63 -11.87 25.62
C PHE A 145 24.96 -11.31 25.12
N VAL A 146 25.16 -10.00 25.30
CA VAL A 146 26.40 -9.31 24.95
C VAL A 146 27.10 -8.91 26.24
N GLN A 147 28.39 -9.20 26.38
CA GLN A 147 29.16 -8.90 27.60
C GLN A 147 29.30 -7.38 27.84
N ASP A 148 29.47 -6.59 26.77
CA ASP A 148 29.69 -5.14 26.81
C ASP A 148 28.66 -4.40 25.92
N GLY A 149 27.36 -4.53 26.22
CA GLY A 149 26.31 -3.81 25.50
C GLY A 149 24.89 -4.24 25.91
N PRO A 150 23.84 -3.56 25.37
CA PRO A 150 22.47 -3.97 25.63
C PRO A 150 22.17 -5.31 24.93
N SER A 151 21.78 -6.32 25.71
CA SER A 151 21.29 -7.60 25.19
C SER A 151 20.10 -7.38 24.25
N THR A 152 19.94 -8.27 23.29
CA THR A 152 18.87 -8.18 22.28
C THR A 152 18.10 -9.49 22.18
N VAL A 153 16.84 -9.39 21.79
CA VAL A 153 15.97 -10.53 21.48
C VAL A 153 15.91 -10.67 19.97
N SER A 154 16.28 -11.84 19.45
CA SER A 154 16.13 -12.15 18.02
C SER A 154 14.69 -12.55 17.71
N ILE A 155 14.11 -11.99 16.65
CA ILE A 155 12.76 -12.32 16.19
C ILE A 155 12.75 -13.50 15.21
N SER A 156 13.89 -13.82 14.60
CA SER A 156 13.99 -14.96 13.67
C SER A 156 13.60 -16.29 14.32
N VAL A 157 13.78 -16.41 15.64
CA VAL A 157 13.44 -17.58 16.46
C VAL A 157 11.96 -17.95 16.41
N LEU A 158 11.06 -17.01 16.10
CA LEU A 158 9.64 -17.30 15.96
C LEU A 158 9.37 -18.30 14.82
N ASN A 159 10.18 -18.29 13.75
CA ASN A 159 10.07 -19.27 12.67
C ASN A 159 10.38 -20.70 13.16
N ASP A 160 11.36 -20.82 14.06
CA ASP A 160 11.73 -22.11 14.66
C ASP A 160 10.63 -22.60 15.61
N PHE A 161 10.10 -21.72 16.46
CA PHE A 161 8.98 -22.07 17.35
C PHE A 161 7.74 -22.53 16.59
N VAL A 162 7.35 -21.84 15.51
CA VAL A 162 6.20 -22.26 14.69
C VAL A 162 6.41 -23.68 14.16
N THR A 163 7.60 -23.96 13.65
CA THR A 163 7.97 -25.26 13.09
C THR A 163 7.92 -26.36 14.16
N GLU A 164 8.49 -26.11 15.33
CA GLU A 164 8.53 -27.03 16.46
C GLU A 164 7.14 -27.30 17.05
N TRP A 165 6.35 -26.25 17.31
CA TRP A 165 4.99 -26.39 17.82
C TRP A 165 4.12 -27.17 16.84
N LEU A 166 4.20 -26.87 15.55
CA LEU A 166 3.45 -27.58 14.52
C LEU A 166 3.85 -29.05 14.43
N ALA A 167 5.15 -29.35 14.44
CA ALA A 167 5.65 -30.72 14.43
C ALA A 167 5.16 -31.50 15.65
N SER A 168 5.21 -30.89 16.85
CA SER A 168 4.74 -31.52 18.08
C SER A 168 3.22 -31.74 18.07
N LEU A 169 2.43 -30.73 17.70
CA LEU A 169 0.97 -30.85 17.61
C LEU A 169 0.55 -31.95 16.64
N ASN A 170 1.27 -32.12 15.54
CA ASN A 170 0.98 -33.15 14.55
C ASN A 170 1.44 -34.56 14.95
N ALA A 171 2.23 -34.70 16.02
CA ALA A 171 2.67 -35.98 16.56
C ALA A 171 1.68 -36.58 17.56
N PHE A 172 0.82 -35.77 18.17
CA PHE A 172 -0.21 -36.24 19.10
C PHE A 172 -1.37 -36.95 18.40
N ASN A 173 -2.08 -37.79 19.15
CA ASN A 173 -3.31 -38.40 18.65
C ASN A 173 -4.43 -37.35 18.49
N THR A 174 -5.54 -37.74 17.86
CA THR A 174 -6.62 -36.80 17.49
C THR A 174 -7.23 -36.07 18.69
N GLU A 175 -7.48 -36.76 19.81
CA GLU A 175 -8.12 -36.16 20.99
C GLU A 175 -7.13 -35.24 21.71
N GLU A 176 -5.90 -35.71 21.89
CA GLU A 176 -4.81 -34.95 22.51
C GLU A 176 -4.44 -33.69 21.73
N GLN A 177 -4.48 -33.75 20.40
CA GLN A 177 -4.24 -32.61 19.52
C GLN A 177 -5.35 -31.57 19.68
N ALA A 178 -6.62 -32.00 19.69
CA ALA A 178 -7.76 -31.10 19.84
C ALA A 178 -7.75 -30.37 21.20
N ASP A 179 -7.46 -31.09 22.30
CA ASP A 179 -7.34 -30.52 23.64
C ASP A 179 -6.25 -29.43 23.70
N ARG A 180 -5.10 -29.67 23.05
CA ARG A 180 -3.98 -28.72 22.99
C ARG A 180 -4.28 -27.50 22.13
N ILE A 181 -4.90 -27.70 20.96
CA ILE A 181 -5.37 -26.61 20.11
C ILE A 181 -6.34 -25.72 20.89
N ALA A 182 -7.30 -26.30 21.62
CA ALA A 182 -8.22 -25.55 22.47
C ALA A 182 -7.50 -24.76 23.58
N CYS A 183 -6.46 -25.35 24.21
CA CYS A 183 -5.63 -24.65 25.18
C CYS A 183 -4.88 -23.45 24.56
N MET A 184 -4.26 -23.64 23.39
CA MET A 184 -3.57 -22.56 22.68
C MET A 184 -4.53 -21.45 22.25
N LEU A 185 -5.72 -21.78 21.74
CA LEU A 185 -6.76 -20.80 21.42
C LEU A 185 -7.19 -20.02 22.65
N ASN A 186 -7.30 -20.66 23.81
CA ASN A 186 -7.57 -19.97 25.06
C ASN A 186 -6.45 -19.00 25.42
N VAL A 187 -5.17 -19.38 25.25
CA VAL A 187 -4.04 -18.44 25.47
C VAL A 187 -4.20 -17.21 24.57
N VAL A 188 -4.49 -17.40 23.28
CA VAL A 188 -4.71 -16.29 22.33
C VAL A 188 -5.90 -15.42 22.74
N LYS A 189 -7.06 -16.00 23.05
CA LYS A 189 -8.27 -15.28 23.49
C LYS A 189 -8.00 -14.44 24.75
N HIS A 190 -7.27 -14.99 25.73
CA HIS A 190 -6.91 -14.26 26.95
C HIS A 190 -5.96 -13.11 26.68
N VAL A 191 -4.93 -13.35 25.88
CA VAL A 191 -4.02 -12.30 25.47
C VAL A 191 -4.79 -11.18 24.76
N MET A 192 -5.68 -11.50 23.82
CA MET A 192 -6.46 -10.49 23.10
C MET A 192 -7.32 -9.64 24.03
N SER A 193 -7.84 -10.24 25.12
CA SER A 193 -8.54 -9.47 26.16
C SER A 193 -7.63 -8.54 26.98
N LEU A 194 -6.31 -8.79 27.01
CA LEU A 194 -5.30 -7.97 27.69
C LEU A 194 -4.62 -6.96 26.74
N GLN A 195 -4.72 -7.16 25.43
CA GLN A 195 -4.05 -6.38 24.37
C GLN A 195 -4.53 -4.93 24.26
N THR A 196 -5.56 -4.51 25.00
CA THR A 196 -6.14 -3.16 24.94
C THR A 196 -5.29 -2.07 25.61
N ILE A 197 -4.09 -2.38 26.14
CA ILE A 197 -3.37 -1.44 27.01
C ILE A 197 -1.84 -1.34 26.80
N VAL A 198 -1.45 -0.27 26.11
CA VAL A 198 -0.52 0.76 26.59
C VAL A 198 -1.19 2.09 26.22
N SER A 199 -1.93 2.67 27.15
CA SER A 199 -2.55 3.98 26.90
C SER A 199 -1.45 5.04 26.87
N THR A 200 -1.02 5.48 25.69
CA THR A 200 -0.20 6.69 25.52
C THR A 200 -0.98 7.97 25.90
N TYR A 201 -2.31 7.85 26.03
CA TYR A 201 -3.15 8.88 26.63
C TYR A 201 -2.79 9.05 28.11
N GLY A 202 -2.21 10.21 28.42
CA GLY A 202 -2.16 10.75 29.77
C GLY A 202 -3.56 11.08 30.30
N ASP A 203 -3.61 11.65 31.51
CA ASP A 203 -4.86 12.16 32.09
C ASP A 203 -5.55 13.09 31.07
N PRO A 204 -6.81 12.86 30.65
CA PRO A 204 -7.49 13.73 29.67
C PRO A 204 -7.60 15.19 30.13
N LYS A 205 -7.36 15.48 31.42
CA LYS A 205 -7.29 16.84 31.98
C LYS A 205 -5.89 17.47 31.93
N LYS A 206 -4.86 16.70 31.58
CA LYS A 206 -3.47 17.15 31.39
C LYS A 206 -3.05 16.82 29.96
N VAL A 207 -2.69 17.83 29.18
CA VAL A 207 -2.17 17.69 27.80
C VAL A 207 -0.74 17.10 27.83
N GLU A 208 -0.55 15.94 28.47
CA GLU A 208 0.71 15.21 28.52
C GLU A 208 0.50 13.87 27.81
N THR A 209 0.73 13.85 26.50
CA THR A 209 0.88 12.59 25.74
C THR A 209 2.16 11.91 26.17
N ARG A 210 2.07 10.65 26.65
CA ARG A 210 3.26 9.84 26.94
C ARG A 210 3.81 9.29 25.62
N THR A 211 4.95 9.81 25.16
CA THR A 211 5.60 9.37 23.92
C THR A 211 6.50 8.16 24.14
N LEU A 212 6.32 7.11 23.36
CA LEU A 212 7.19 5.92 23.37
C LEU A 212 8.51 6.19 22.62
N ALA A 213 9.60 5.61 23.10
CA ALA A 213 10.87 5.56 22.38
C ALA A 213 10.85 4.49 21.28
N TYR A 214 11.69 4.65 20.26
CA TYR A 214 11.76 3.68 19.16
C TYR A 214 12.09 2.25 19.61
N SER A 215 12.93 2.10 20.63
CA SER A 215 13.24 0.82 21.29
C SER A 215 11.99 0.13 21.85
N GLU A 216 11.12 0.90 22.49
CA GLU A 216 9.88 0.43 23.12
C GLU A 216 8.86 0.01 22.06
N CYS A 217 8.71 0.80 21.00
CA CYS A 217 7.86 0.46 19.85
C CYS A 217 8.28 -0.87 19.19
N LYS A 218 9.58 -1.10 19.02
CA LYS A 218 10.10 -2.37 18.47
C LYS A 218 9.76 -3.57 19.35
N VAL A 219 9.83 -3.41 20.67
CA VAL A 219 9.46 -4.47 21.62
C VAL A 219 7.96 -4.76 21.55
N LEU A 220 7.10 -3.75 21.48
CA LEU A 220 5.66 -3.95 21.29
C LEU A 220 5.35 -4.66 19.96
N LEU A 221 6.08 -4.33 18.88
CA LEU A 221 5.99 -5.06 17.61
C LEU A 221 6.38 -6.54 17.76
N SER A 222 7.46 -6.85 18.51
CA SER A 222 7.86 -8.25 18.75
C SER A 222 6.78 -9.07 19.46
N ILE A 223 6.08 -8.47 20.42
CA ILE A 223 4.96 -9.10 21.13
C ILE A 223 3.82 -9.42 20.14
N ARG A 224 3.47 -8.46 19.27
CA ARG A 224 2.46 -8.69 18.21
C ARG A 224 2.85 -9.85 17.29
N LEU A 225 4.12 -9.95 16.90
CA LEU A 225 4.62 -11.04 16.06
C LEU A 225 4.61 -12.40 16.78
N ALA A 226 4.91 -12.44 18.08
CA ALA A 226 4.79 -13.67 18.86
C ALA A 226 3.36 -14.22 18.86
N PHE A 227 2.34 -13.36 18.93
CA PHE A 227 0.94 -13.80 18.79
C PHE A 227 0.60 -14.31 17.41
N ARG A 228 1.10 -13.64 16.37
CA ARG A 228 0.94 -14.10 14.98
C ARG A 228 1.60 -15.46 14.76
N ALA A 229 2.72 -15.74 15.42
CA ALA A 229 3.36 -17.05 15.38
C ALA A 229 2.45 -18.14 15.96
N VAL A 230 1.80 -17.90 17.10
CA VAL A 230 0.82 -18.85 17.69
C VAL A 230 -0.37 -19.07 16.76
N LEU A 231 -0.95 -17.99 16.20
CA LEU A 231 -2.04 -18.08 15.22
C LEU A 231 -1.63 -18.85 13.96
N LEU A 232 -0.42 -18.64 13.47
CA LEU A 232 0.11 -19.34 12.31
C LEU A 232 0.25 -20.86 12.57
N THR A 233 0.73 -21.24 13.76
CA THR A 233 0.80 -22.64 14.16
C THR A 233 -0.60 -23.27 14.23
N LEU A 234 -1.57 -22.57 14.80
CA LEU A 234 -2.96 -23.02 14.85
C LEU A 234 -3.52 -23.21 13.44
N LEU A 235 -3.39 -22.20 12.59
CA LEU A 235 -3.86 -22.24 11.19
C LEU A 235 -3.27 -23.41 10.39
N LYS A 236 -1.98 -23.69 10.57
CA LYS A 236 -1.30 -24.80 9.88
C LYS A 236 -1.55 -26.18 10.50
N SER A 237 -2.16 -26.25 11.68
CA SER A 237 -2.50 -27.51 12.33
C SER A 237 -3.68 -28.20 11.62
N LYS A 238 -3.68 -29.54 11.57
CA LYS A 238 -4.64 -30.33 10.77
C LYS A 238 -6.12 -30.18 11.16
N ARG A 239 -6.44 -29.56 12.31
CA ARG A 239 -7.78 -29.56 12.91
C ARG A 239 -8.21 -28.23 13.51
N CYS A 240 -7.49 -27.14 13.27
CA CYS A 240 -7.95 -25.84 13.75
C CYS A 240 -9.16 -25.37 12.93
N ASP A 241 -10.17 -24.86 13.63
CA ASP A 241 -11.31 -24.22 13.00
C ASP A 241 -10.87 -22.88 12.39
N ILE A 242 -10.81 -22.84 11.06
CA ILE A 242 -10.45 -21.65 10.29
C ILE A 242 -11.38 -20.47 10.62
N SER A 243 -12.64 -20.71 10.97
CA SER A 243 -13.60 -19.66 11.31
C SER A 243 -13.22 -18.92 12.59
N GLU A 244 -12.66 -19.63 13.59
CA GLU A 244 -12.16 -18.99 14.80
C GLU A 244 -10.95 -18.11 14.49
N ILE A 245 -10.02 -18.58 13.65
CA ILE A 245 -8.87 -17.78 13.23
C ILE A 245 -9.32 -16.53 12.47
N ARG A 246 -10.30 -16.65 11.56
CA ARG A 246 -10.88 -15.50 10.86
C ARG A 246 -11.51 -14.48 11.80
N PHE A 247 -12.23 -14.95 12.81
CA PHE A 247 -12.80 -14.09 13.83
C PHE A 247 -11.70 -13.32 14.58
N LEU A 248 -10.64 -14.01 15.03
CA LEU A 248 -9.50 -13.37 15.72
C LEU A 248 -8.71 -12.42 14.80
N MET A 249 -8.75 -12.65 13.49
CA MET A 249 -8.15 -11.81 12.47
C MET A 249 -9.04 -10.63 12.03
N ASN A 250 -10.26 -10.50 12.56
CA ASN A 250 -11.18 -9.43 12.17
C ASN A 250 -10.55 -8.04 12.44
N PRO A 251 -10.50 -7.14 11.43
CA PRO A 251 -9.91 -5.81 11.56
C PRO A 251 -10.48 -4.98 12.71
N GLN A 252 -11.77 -5.10 13.04
CA GLN A 252 -12.39 -4.37 14.14
C GLN A 252 -11.87 -4.83 15.51
N ILE A 253 -11.54 -6.12 15.62
CA ILE A 253 -10.94 -6.70 16.84
C ILE A 253 -9.45 -6.36 16.90
N GLN A 254 -8.75 -6.35 15.76
CA GLN A 254 -7.35 -5.94 15.67
C GLN A 254 -7.13 -4.43 15.80
N GLN A 255 -8.11 -3.57 15.53
CA GLN A 255 -7.99 -2.12 15.72
C GLN A 255 -7.99 -1.72 17.21
N LEU A 256 -8.26 -2.66 18.13
CA LEU A 256 -8.19 -2.46 19.59
C LEU A 256 -6.75 -2.48 20.15
N PHE A 257 -5.73 -2.54 19.28
CA PHE A 257 -4.34 -2.42 19.70
C PHE A 257 -3.99 -0.96 20.08
N PRO A 258 -3.23 -0.72 21.17
CA PRO A 258 -3.14 0.56 21.83
C PRO A 258 -1.72 1.09 21.65
N ALA A 259 -1.55 1.76 20.54
CA ALA A 259 -0.67 2.90 20.36
C ALA A 259 -1.20 3.50 19.07
N ARG A 260 -1.33 4.82 19.01
CA ARG A 260 -1.34 5.43 17.68
C ARG A 260 0.04 5.10 17.12
N TRP A 261 0.16 4.05 16.30
CA TRP A 261 1.45 3.54 15.75
C TRP A 261 2.23 4.60 14.97
N ASP A 262 1.67 5.79 14.85
CA ASP A 262 2.29 7.08 14.54
C ASP A 262 3.72 7.17 15.08
N GLU A 263 4.05 6.84 16.35
CA GLU A 263 5.45 6.97 16.79
C GLU A 263 6.39 5.97 16.09
N LEU A 264 6.02 4.68 16.00
CA LEU A 264 6.84 3.69 15.28
C LEU A 264 7.01 4.12 13.82
N LYS A 265 5.91 4.57 13.22
CA LYS A 265 5.85 5.03 11.84
C LYS A 265 6.73 6.24 11.61
N ASP A 266 6.72 7.21 12.51
CA ASP A 266 7.55 8.41 12.46
C ASP A 266 9.02 8.06 12.57
N PHE A 267 9.39 7.21 13.54
CA PHE A 267 10.77 6.74 13.68
C PHE A 267 11.23 5.95 12.46
N ALA A 268 10.41 5.00 11.99
CA ALA A 268 10.72 4.18 10.83
C ALA A 268 10.84 5.03 9.56
N SER A 269 9.92 5.97 9.32
CA SER A 269 9.95 6.85 8.15
C SER A 269 11.18 7.77 8.16
N LYS A 270 11.56 8.31 9.32
CA LYS A 270 12.85 9.03 9.47
C LYS A 270 14.04 8.12 9.18
N GLY A 271 14.02 6.88 9.65
CA GLY A 271 15.06 5.88 9.39
C GLY A 271 15.19 5.49 7.92
N LEU A 272 14.06 5.33 7.22
CA LEU A 272 14.01 5.07 5.77
C LEU A 272 14.70 6.20 5.00
N LEU A 273 14.29 7.45 5.25
CA LEU A 273 14.88 8.62 4.60
C LEU A 273 16.38 8.75 4.88
N ALA A 274 16.80 8.52 6.13
CA ALA A 274 18.22 8.53 6.52
C ALA A 274 19.02 7.41 5.84
N SER A 275 18.37 6.29 5.48
CA SER A 275 18.97 5.15 4.77
C SER A 275 18.93 5.31 3.24
N GLY A 276 18.51 6.48 2.73
CA GLY A 276 18.50 6.78 1.30
C GLY A 276 17.24 6.32 0.56
N TRP A 277 16.16 5.95 1.25
CA TRP A 277 14.87 5.69 0.58
C TRP A 277 14.28 6.94 -0.08
N CYS A 278 13.47 6.73 -1.11
CA CYS A 278 12.80 7.82 -1.81
C CYS A 278 11.69 8.44 -0.94
N ARG A 279 11.57 9.78 -0.96
CA ARG A 279 10.45 10.50 -0.32
C ARG A 279 9.10 10.02 -0.81
N SER A 280 8.99 9.76 -2.11
CA SER A 280 7.76 9.27 -2.70
C SER A 280 7.37 7.85 -2.25
N GLU A 281 8.35 6.99 -1.97
CA GLU A 281 8.07 5.66 -1.41
C GLU A 281 7.62 5.76 0.05
N CYS A 282 8.23 6.65 0.82
CA CYS A 282 7.80 6.93 2.20
C CYS A 282 6.36 7.47 2.21
N LYS A 283 6.02 8.39 1.30
CA LYS A 283 4.65 8.91 1.14
C LYS A 283 3.64 7.81 0.77
N LEU A 284 4.06 6.82 -0.02
CA LEU A 284 3.22 5.69 -0.36
C LEU A 284 2.96 4.78 0.86
N LEU A 285 3.99 4.55 1.69
CA LEU A 285 3.88 3.83 2.95
C LEU A 285 3.08 4.57 4.04
N GLU A 286 2.87 5.89 3.93
CA GLU A 286 2.09 6.65 4.91
C GLU A 286 0.63 6.19 5.04
N ARG A 287 0.07 5.47 4.07
CA ARG A 287 -1.30 4.91 4.20
C ARG A 287 -1.31 3.59 4.98
N MET A 288 -0.15 3.00 5.22
CA MET A 288 0.02 1.67 5.78
C MET A 288 0.14 1.73 7.31
N ASP A 289 -0.09 0.60 7.96
CA ASP A 289 0.24 0.39 9.37
C ASP A 289 1.75 0.60 9.62
N GLY A 290 2.10 1.20 10.78
CA GLY A 290 3.48 1.58 11.09
C GLY A 290 4.48 0.42 11.10
N SER A 291 4.00 -0.82 11.23
CA SER A 291 4.82 -2.01 11.08
C SER A 291 5.41 -2.16 9.69
N TYR A 292 4.71 -1.77 8.62
CA TYR A 292 5.25 -1.86 7.25
C TYR A 292 6.38 -0.85 7.02
N ASN A 293 6.26 0.35 7.58
CA ASN A 293 7.36 1.32 7.57
C ASN A 293 8.59 0.72 8.27
N PHE A 294 8.40 0.08 9.43
CA PHE A 294 9.49 -0.59 10.13
C PHE A 294 10.08 -1.75 9.33
N PHE A 295 9.25 -2.66 8.79
CA PHE A 295 9.71 -3.79 8.00
C PHE A 295 10.48 -3.37 6.75
N ALA A 296 10.06 -2.27 6.10
CA ALA A 296 10.80 -1.68 4.99
C ALA A 296 12.23 -1.26 5.39
N THR A 297 12.48 -0.86 6.66
CA THR A 297 13.85 -0.56 7.14
C THR A 297 14.73 -1.81 7.25
N CYS A 298 14.13 -2.99 7.33
CA CYS A 298 14.85 -4.26 7.37
C CYS A 298 15.19 -4.80 5.97
N VAL A 299 14.57 -4.28 4.92
CA VAL A 299 14.77 -4.73 3.54
C VAL A 299 15.93 -3.95 2.90
N PRO A 300 17.03 -4.62 2.51
CA PRO A 300 18.14 -3.95 1.84
C PRO A 300 17.72 -3.50 0.43
N ARG A 301 17.95 -2.22 0.12
CA ARG A 301 17.67 -1.63 -1.20
C ARG A 301 18.94 -1.42 -2.02
N TRP A 302 18.79 -1.35 -3.33
CA TRP A 302 19.87 -0.94 -4.22
C TRP A 302 20.21 0.54 -3.99
N PRO A 303 21.49 0.90 -3.74
CA PRO A 303 21.88 2.30 -3.57
C PRO A 303 21.57 3.13 -4.82
N THR A 304 20.67 4.10 -4.67
CA THR A 304 20.21 4.97 -5.76
C THR A 304 20.11 6.40 -5.26
N ASP A 305 20.40 7.38 -6.12
CA ASP A 305 20.27 8.80 -5.78
C ASP A 305 18.80 9.27 -5.93
N HIS A 306 18.19 9.61 -4.80
CA HIS A 306 16.83 10.14 -4.72
C HIS A 306 16.78 11.66 -4.45
N SER A 307 17.90 12.38 -4.54
CA SER A 307 17.99 13.83 -4.25
C SER A 307 17.02 14.70 -5.06
N ARG A 308 16.67 14.27 -6.28
CA ARG A 308 15.75 14.97 -7.18
C ARG A 308 14.28 14.56 -7.02
N CYS A 309 13.98 13.59 -6.15
CA CYS A 309 12.61 13.09 -5.97
C CYS A 309 11.78 14.01 -5.06
N ASN A 310 10.46 13.99 -5.23
CA ASN A 310 9.51 14.66 -4.33
C ASN A 310 8.54 13.64 -3.72
N ASP A 311 7.49 14.10 -3.04
CA ASP A 311 6.54 13.23 -2.33
C ASP A 311 5.69 12.37 -3.28
N PHE A 312 5.56 12.77 -4.55
CA PHE A 312 4.68 12.10 -5.51
C PHE A 312 5.45 11.44 -6.65
N MET A 313 6.61 11.95 -7.05
CA MET A 313 7.39 11.44 -8.18
C MET A 313 8.78 10.94 -7.75
N CYS A 314 9.11 9.72 -8.19
CA CYS A 314 10.48 9.19 -8.14
C CYS A 314 11.16 9.45 -9.49
N LEU A 315 12.28 10.18 -9.48
CA LEU A 315 13.05 10.54 -10.67
C LEU A 315 14.39 9.80 -10.77
N ALA A 316 14.65 8.85 -9.87
CA ALA A 316 15.95 8.19 -9.72
C ALA A 316 16.35 7.32 -10.93
N ASP A 317 15.36 6.74 -11.61
CA ASP A 317 15.57 5.91 -12.80
C ASP A 317 15.42 6.68 -14.14
N GLN A 318 15.33 8.01 -14.09
CA GLN A 318 15.36 8.83 -15.29
C GLN A 318 16.78 8.87 -15.86
N ILE A 319 16.93 8.33 -17.07
CA ILE A 319 18.19 8.34 -17.79
C ILE A 319 18.42 9.70 -18.46
N ASN A 320 19.68 10.13 -18.49
CA ASN A 320 20.14 11.12 -19.45
C ASN A 320 20.65 10.36 -20.69
N GLU A 321 19.92 10.46 -21.81
CA GLU A 321 20.25 9.74 -23.05
C GLU A 321 21.66 10.06 -23.57
N ASP A 322 22.18 11.28 -23.32
CA ASP A 322 23.49 11.74 -23.82
C ASP A 322 24.69 11.10 -23.09
N HIS A 323 24.49 10.64 -21.85
CA HIS A 323 25.54 10.06 -21.01
C HIS A 323 25.27 8.59 -20.66
N TYR A 324 24.27 7.98 -21.29
CA TYR A 324 23.85 6.63 -20.98
C TYR A 324 24.84 5.59 -21.50
N VAL A 325 25.24 4.65 -20.65
CA VAL A 325 26.14 3.55 -20.98
C VAL A 325 25.50 2.21 -20.64
N GLN A 326 25.57 1.27 -21.58
CA GLN A 326 25.08 -0.10 -21.39
C GLN A 326 25.92 -0.84 -20.36
N VAL A 327 25.29 -1.74 -19.60
CA VAL A 327 25.95 -2.52 -18.56
C VAL A 327 26.16 -3.95 -19.04
N HIS A 328 27.33 -4.51 -18.78
CA HIS A 328 27.61 -5.93 -18.98
C HIS A 328 27.14 -6.77 -17.79
N VAL A 329 26.85 -8.06 -18.01
CA VAL A 329 26.42 -8.98 -16.94
C VAL A 329 27.44 -9.08 -15.80
N GLY A 330 28.73 -9.09 -16.12
CA GLY A 330 29.81 -9.11 -15.15
C GLY A 330 30.63 -7.82 -15.20
N PRO A 331 31.13 -7.30 -14.06
CA PRO A 331 31.85 -6.02 -14.00
C PRO A 331 33.13 -6.00 -14.84
N GLN A 332 33.77 -7.17 -15.01
CA GLN A 332 35.00 -7.33 -15.79
C GLN A 332 34.76 -7.72 -17.26
N CYS A 333 33.50 -7.88 -17.68
CA CYS A 333 33.20 -8.23 -19.07
C CYS A 333 33.36 -7.00 -19.98
N ARG A 334 33.93 -7.23 -21.16
CA ARG A 334 34.18 -6.23 -22.21
C ARG A 334 33.83 -6.78 -23.60
N CYS A 335 32.82 -7.64 -23.68
CA CYS A 335 32.40 -8.24 -24.95
C CYS A 335 31.87 -7.18 -25.92
N LYS A 336 31.87 -7.47 -27.22
CA LYS A 336 31.31 -6.55 -28.22
C LYS A 336 29.79 -6.54 -28.17
N SER A 337 29.19 -5.43 -28.58
CA SER A 337 27.75 -5.36 -28.82
C SER A 337 27.39 -6.13 -30.10
N VAL A 338 26.24 -6.80 -30.06
CA VAL A 338 25.65 -7.48 -31.21
C VAL A 338 24.59 -6.56 -31.78
N VAL A 339 24.79 -6.14 -33.03
CA VAL A 339 23.96 -5.15 -33.71
C VAL A 339 22.89 -5.83 -34.54
N LEU A 340 21.66 -5.33 -34.43
CA LEU A 340 20.54 -5.75 -35.27
C LEU A 340 20.40 -4.81 -36.47
N ASP A 341 20.11 -5.37 -37.63
CA ASP A 341 19.88 -4.61 -38.87
C ASP A 341 18.52 -3.86 -38.81
N PRO A 342 18.52 -2.51 -38.74
CA PRO A 342 17.29 -1.73 -38.61
C PRO A 342 16.38 -1.80 -39.85
N GLU A 343 16.92 -2.10 -41.03
CA GLU A 343 16.11 -2.21 -42.25
C GLU A 343 15.19 -3.44 -42.21
N LYS A 344 15.62 -4.51 -41.51
CA LYS A 344 14.75 -5.67 -41.26
C LYS A 344 13.59 -5.31 -40.34
N LEU A 345 13.84 -4.52 -39.28
CA LEU A 345 12.77 -4.00 -38.42
C LEU A 345 11.77 -3.17 -39.24
N ARG A 346 12.29 -2.28 -40.09
CA ARG A 346 11.48 -1.44 -41.00
C ARG A 346 10.52 -2.28 -41.82
N SER A 347 11.02 -3.34 -42.47
CA SER A 347 10.23 -4.19 -43.36
C SER A 347 9.04 -4.90 -42.67
N ILE A 348 9.16 -5.20 -41.38
CA ILE A 348 8.10 -5.86 -40.60
C ILE A 348 7.10 -4.82 -40.08
N LEU A 349 7.61 -3.70 -39.55
CA LEU A 349 6.79 -2.58 -39.06
C LEU A 349 5.96 -1.95 -40.18
N GLU A 350 6.49 -1.92 -41.42
CA GLU A 350 5.76 -1.47 -42.61
C GLU A 350 4.46 -2.26 -42.84
N LYS A 351 4.47 -3.56 -42.53
CA LYS A 351 3.32 -4.47 -42.62
C LYS A 351 2.39 -4.40 -41.40
N GLY A 352 2.65 -3.52 -40.44
CA GLY A 352 1.87 -3.41 -39.20
C GLY A 352 2.06 -4.59 -38.24
N LYS A 353 3.21 -5.29 -38.30
CA LYS A 353 3.52 -6.42 -37.43
C LYS A 353 4.63 -6.05 -36.44
N ALA A 354 4.64 -6.70 -35.27
CA ALA A 354 5.69 -6.53 -34.26
C ALA A 354 6.94 -7.37 -34.61
N PRO A 355 8.14 -6.77 -34.75
CA PRO A 355 9.37 -7.49 -35.02
C PRO A 355 9.83 -8.28 -33.80
N ARG A 356 10.35 -9.50 -34.01
CA ARG A 356 10.82 -10.41 -32.96
C ARG A 356 12.24 -10.86 -33.25
N VAL A 357 13.07 -11.03 -32.23
CA VAL A 357 14.48 -11.41 -32.39
C VAL A 357 14.69 -12.85 -31.93
N PHE A 358 15.04 -13.73 -32.86
CA PHE A 358 15.51 -15.07 -32.53
C PHE A 358 17.01 -15.04 -32.27
N ILE A 359 17.43 -15.65 -31.15
CA ILE A 359 18.84 -15.74 -30.75
C ILE A 359 19.34 -17.15 -31.11
N GLU A 360 20.15 -17.24 -32.15
CA GLU A 360 20.71 -18.49 -32.66
C GLU A 360 21.73 -19.11 -31.66
N ASP A 361 22.15 -20.35 -31.90
CA ASP A 361 23.15 -21.03 -31.06
C ASP A 361 24.53 -20.37 -31.11
N ASP A 362 24.89 -19.82 -32.27
CA ASP A 362 26.12 -19.05 -32.50
C ASP A 362 26.02 -17.59 -32.01
N ASP A 363 24.97 -17.26 -31.25
CA ASP A 363 24.64 -15.94 -30.71
C ASP A 363 24.29 -14.87 -31.77
N LYS A 364 24.06 -15.27 -33.02
CA LYS A 364 23.55 -14.38 -34.07
C LYS A 364 22.09 -14.00 -33.82
N LEU A 365 21.74 -12.76 -34.17
CA LEU A 365 20.38 -12.26 -34.06
C LEU A 365 19.67 -12.31 -35.43
N THR A 366 18.52 -12.99 -35.47
CA THR A 366 17.66 -13.09 -36.66
C THR A 366 16.32 -12.41 -36.39
N VAL A 367 15.93 -11.43 -37.19
CA VAL A 367 14.63 -10.76 -37.08
C VAL A 367 13.56 -11.59 -37.78
N SER A 368 12.41 -11.81 -37.13
CA SER A 368 11.28 -12.57 -37.67
C SER A 368 9.93 -11.99 -37.20
N GLU A 369 8.84 -12.41 -37.86
CA GLU A 369 7.46 -12.03 -37.49
C GLU A 369 6.58 -13.22 -37.02
N GLY A 370 7.02 -14.47 -37.23
CA GLY A 370 6.19 -15.67 -37.06
C GLY A 370 6.40 -16.48 -35.78
N HIS A 371 7.49 -16.26 -35.03
CA HIS A 371 7.84 -17.11 -33.89
C HIS A 371 7.06 -16.74 -32.62
N HIS A 372 6.63 -17.75 -31.86
CA HIS A 372 6.31 -17.61 -30.44
C HIS A 372 7.41 -16.82 -29.71
N TYR A 373 7.04 -15.93 -28.79
CA TYR A 373 8.00 -15.02 -28.19
C TYR A 373 7.65 -14.62 -26.77
N ILE A 374 8.70 -14.29 -26.03
CA ILE A 374 8.63 -13.66 -24.71
C ILE A 374 9.00 -12.20 -24.87
N ALA A 375 8.15 -11.31 -24.34
CA ALA A 375 8.47 -9.90 -24.25
C ALA A 375 9.24 -9.62 -22.96
N ILE A 376 10.31 -8.83 -23.05
CA ILE A 376 11.15 -8.44 -21.91
C ILE A 376 10.72 -7.05 -21.48
N SER A 377 10.22 -6.96 -20.26
CA SER A 377 9.95 -5.69 -19.59
C SER A 377 11.13 -5.33 -18.71
N HIS A 378 11.71 -4.14 -18.88
CA HIS A 378 12.95 -3.80 -18.20
C HIS A 378 13.09 -2.31 -17.93
N VAL A 379 14.01 -1.96 -17.03
CA VAL A 379 14.33 -0.57 -16.71
C VAL A 379 15.61 -0.15 -17.43
N TRP A 380 15.53 0.84 -18.33
CA TRP A 380 16.70 1.27 -19.11
C TRP A 380 17.88 1.69 -18.23
N SER A 381 17.66 2.43 -17.13
CA SER A 381 18.72 2.84 -16.19
C SER A 381 19.49 1.67 -15.57
N HIS A 382 19.02 0.43 -15.73
CA HIS A 382 19.68 -0.79 -15.26
C HIS A 382 20.71 -1.33 -16.28
N GLY A 383 20.86 -0.67 -17.43
CA GLY A 383 21.92 -0.92 -18.40
C GLY A 383 21.53 -1.74 -19.64
N LEU A 384 20.24 -1.95 -19.89
CA LEU A 384 19.71 -2.71 -21.03
C LEU A 384 19.06 -1.83 -22.13
N GLY A 385 19.09 -0.50 -21.99
CA GLY A 385 18.69 0.45 -23.02
C GLY A 385 19.78 0.65 -24.07
N ASN A 386 19.46 1.33 -25.18
CA ASN A 386 20.44 1.88 -26.12
C ASN A 386 19.80 3.00 -26.94
N PRO A 387 20.15 4.28 -26.70
CA PRO A 387 19.55 5.39 -27.43
C PRO A 387 20.10 5.55 -28.85
N SER A 388 21.26 4.94 -29.16
CA SER A 388 22.04 5.22 -30.37
C SER A 388 21.94 4.15 -31.43
N GLU A 389 21.80 2.88 -31.04
CA GLU A 389 21.77 1.74 -31.97
C GLU A 389 20.87 0.62 -31.45
N ASN A 390 20.27 -0.16 -32.34
CA ASN A 390 19.54 -1.38 -31.99
C ASN A 390 20.52 -2.52 -31.67
N SER A 391 21.22 -2.41 -30.53
CA SER A 391 22.26 -3.36 -30.13
C SER A 391 22.36 -3.54 -28.61
N LEU A 392 22.82 -4.72 -28.20
CA LEU A 392 23.09 -5.08 -26.80
C LEU A 392 24.44 -5.81 -26.68
N PRO A 393 25.16 -5.69 -25.53
CA PRO A 393 26.35 -6.49 -25.27
C PRO A 393 26.10 -7.99 -25.42
N LEU A 394 27.02 -8.74 -26.05
CA LEU A 394 26.87 -10.19 -26.27
C LEU A 394 26.55 -10.97 -24.99
N CYS A 395 27.09 -10.55 -23.84
CA CYS A 395 26.80 -11.18 -22.56
C CYS A 395 25.33 -11.01 -22.13
N GLN A 396 24.70 -9.87 -22.45
CA GLN A 396 23.29 -9.63 -22.18
C GLN A 396 22.42 -10.43 -23.16
N ILE A 397 22.80 -10.55 -24.43
CA ILE A 397 22.11 -11.43 -25.40
C ILE A 397 22.07 -12.87 -24.88
N ARG A 398 23.22 -13.42 -24.47
CA ARG A 398 23.31 -14.77 -23.88
C ARG A 398 22.48 -14.92 -22.61
N ARG A 399 22.45 -13.87 -21.77
CA ARG A 399 21.63 -13.83 -20.56
C ARG A 399 20.14 -13.86 -20.89
N LEU A 400 19.67 -13.05 -21.83
CA LEU A 400 18.28 -13.05 -22.27
C LEU A 400 17.89 -14.43 -22.80
N ARG A 401 18.74 -15.06 -23.63
CA ARG A 401 18.52 -16.43 -24.10
C ARG A 401 18.37 -17.43 -22.94
N LYS A 402 19.22 -17.34 -21.91
CA LYS A 402 19.13 -18.20 -20.72
C LYS A 402 17.79 -18.00 -20.01
N HIS A 403 17.43 -16.76 -19.72
CA HIS A 403 16.20 -16.38 -19.01
C HIS A 403 14.94 -16.86 -19.72
N THR A 404 14.85 -16.62 -21.03
CA THR A 404 13.68 -17.04 -21.82
C THR A 404 13.60 -18.56 -22.00
N SER A 405 14.75 -19.25 -22.03
CA SER A 405 14.79 -20.71 -22.06
C SER A 405 14.32 -21.30 -20.73
N ASN A 406 14.76 -20.74 -19.60
CA ASN A 406 14.31 -21.15 -18.27
C ASN A 406 12.79 -20.99 -18.11
N LEU A 407 12.23 -19.86 -18.56
CA LEU A 407 10.79 -19.59 -18.45
C LEU A 407 9.92 -20.56 -19.27
N GLN A 408 10.39 -21.00 -20.45
CA GLN A 408 9.65 -21.98 -21.25
C GLN A 408 9.72 -23.41 -20.68
N GLY A 409 10.72 -23.71 -19.85
CA GLY A 409 10.96 -25.04 -19.31
C GLY A 409 11.27 -26.06 -20.40
N SER A 410 10.67 -27.26 -20.31
CA SER A 410 10.97 -28.41 -21.18
C SER A 410 10.28 -28.39 -22.56
N LYS A 411 9.71 -27.26 -22.99
CA LYS A 411 8.99 -27.21 -24.28
C LYS A 411 9.93 -27.42 -25.47
N ALA A 412 9.39 -28.01 -26.53
CA ALA A 412 10.13 -28.47 -27.70
C ALA A 412 10.70 -27.35 -28.61
N TYR A 413 10.33 -26.08 -28.38
CA TYR A 413 10.79 -24.96 -29.20
C TYR A 413 11.39 -23.84 -28.35
N ARG A 414 12.40 -23.15 -28.90
CA ARG A 414 12.96 -21.94 -28.29
C ARG A 414 12.15 -20.71 -28.72
N PRO A 415 11.73 -19.85 -27.79
CA PRO A 415 10.97 -18.65 -28.12
C PRO A 415 11.91 -17.58 -28.67
N ALA A 416 11.40 -16.76 -29.57
CA ALA A 416 12.04 -15.49 -29.88
C ALA A 416 11.91 -14.52 -28.68
N VAL A 417 12.67 -13.44 -28.71
CA VAL A 417 12.68 -12.38 -27.71
C VAL A 417 12.17 -11.10 -28.34
N TRP A 418 11.29 -10.40 -27.64
CA TRP A 418 10.98 -9.01 -27.92
C TRP A 418 11.54 -8.15 -26.78
N ILE A 419 12.35 -7.16 -27.10
CA ILE A 419 12.81 -6.12 -26.17
C ILE A 419 12.87 -4.82 -26.95
N ASP A 420 12.33 -3.75 -26.40
CA ASP A 420 12.25 -2.44 -27.01
C ASP A 420 13.61 -1.95 -27.56
N THR A 421 14.70 -2.14 -26.81
CA THR A 421 16.07 -1.79 -27.24
C THR A 421 16.47 -2.38 -28.59
N LEU A 422 16.04 -3.62 -28.89
CA LEU A 422 16.35 -4.28 -30.16
C LEU A 422 15.24 -4.12 -31.21
N CYS A 423 13.98 -4.06 -30.77
CA CYS A 423 12.82 -4.15 -31.66
C CYS A 423 12.25 -2.78 -32.09
N ILE A 424 12.61 -1.68 -31.42
CA ILE A 424 12.14 -0.33 -31.75
C ILE A 424 13.27 0.45 -32.46
N PRO A 425 13.11 0.83 -33.73
CA PRO A 425 14.15 1.57 -34.46
C PRO A 425 14.53 2.89 -33.77
N VAL A 426 15.84 3.09 -33.55
CA VAL A 426 16.37 4.33 -32.95
C VAL A 426 17.02 5.28 -33.96
N ALA A 427 17.38 4.77 -35.14
CA ALA A 427 18.01 5.56 -36.20
C ALA A 427 17.11 6.73 -36.66
N LYS A 428 17.69 7.93 -36.80
CA LYS A 428 16.96 9.18 -37.09
C LYS A 428 16.13 9.09 -38.39
N ASN A 429 16.65 8.42 -39.41
CA ASN A 429 15.96 8.20 -40.70
C ASN A 429 14.75 7.25 -40.59
N LEU A 430 14.61 6.48 -39.50
CA LEU A 430 13.52 5.53 -39.26
C LEU A 430 12.50 6.03 -38.22
N ARG A 431 12.48 7.33 -37.91
CA ARG A 431 11.59 7.92 -36.90
C ARG A 431 10.10 7.61 -37.13
N ALA A 432 9.65 7.55 -38.39
CA ALA A 432 8.28 7.16 -38.72
C ALA A 432 7.94 5.72 -38.28
N TYR A 433 8.91 4.80 -38.35
CA TYR A 433 8.73 3.42 -37.93
C TYR A 433 8.84 3.24 -36.42
N ARG A 434 9.58 4.12 -35.71
CA ARG A 434 9.51 4.21 -34.25
C ARG A 434 8.08 4.52 -33.78
N LYS A 435 7.41 5.46 -34.46
CA LYS A 435 6.00 5.78 -34.18
C LYS A 435 5.09 4.57 -34.39
N LYS A 436 5.21 3.87 -35.53
CA LYS A 436 4.48 2.61 -35.78
C LYS A 436 4.75 1.54 -34.73
N ALA A 437 6.00 1.42 -34.26
CA ALA A 437 6.33 0.47 -33.20
C ALA A 437 5.62 0.82 -31.89
N ILE A 438 5.52 2.11 -31.53
CA ILE A 438 4.79 2.60 -30.36
C ILE A 438 3.28 2.30 -30.49
N GLU A 439 2.69 2.54 -31.67
CA GLU A 439 1.29 2.20 -31.96
C GLU A 439 1.02 0.69 -31.78
N LEU A 440 2.01 -0.17 -32.07
CA LEU A 440 1.93 -1.63 -31.92
C LEU A 440 2.29 -2.14 -30.52
N MET A 441 2.70 -1.29 -29.57
CA MET A 441 3.12 -1.72 -28.23
C MET A 441 2.04 -2.51 -27.51
N GLY A 442 0.79 -2.00 -27.56
CA GLY A 442 -0.33 -2.68 -26.93
C GLY A 442 -0.59 -4.09 -27.47
N HIS A 443 -0.43 -4.27 -28.79
CA HIS A 443 -0.53 -5.58 -29.43
C HIS A 443 0.65 -6.49 -29.07
N THR A 444 1.86 -5.92 -28.98
CA THR A 444 3.09 -6.64 -28.66
C THR A 444 3.00 -7.35 -27.31
N TYR A 445 2.69 -6.64 -26.22
CA TYR A 445 2.62 -7.30 -24.90
C TYR A 445 1.42 -8.26 -24.79
N ARG A 446 0.29 -7.91 -25.42
CA ARG A 446 -0.92 -8.75 -25.42
C ARG A 446 -0.75 -10.07 -26.15
N CYS A 447 0.09 -10.11 -27.19
CA CYS A 447 0.33 -11.30 -28.02
C CYS A 447 1.61 -12.06 -27.67
N ALA A 448 2.38 -11.62 -26.67
CA ALA A 448 3.49 -12.39 -26.14
C ALA A 448 2.98 -13.61 -25.35
N ASP A 449 3.70 -14.74 -25.40
CA ASP A 449 3.33 -15.93 -24.62
C ASP A 449 3.49 -15.68 -23.11
N ALA A 450 4.43 -14.80 -22.75
CA ALA A 450 4.65 -14.26 -21.42
C ALA A 450 5.43 -12.93 -21.52
N VAL A 451 5.29 -12.11 -20.49
CA VAL A 451 6.14 -10.94 -20.23
C VAL A 451 7.07 -11.28 -19.06
N LEU A 452 8.38 -11.15 -19.26
CA LEU A 452 9.39 -11.36 -18.23
C LEU A 452 9.97 -10.02 -17.78
N VAL A 453 9.80 -9.71 -16.50
CA VAL A 453 10.28 -8.48 -15.86
C VAL A 453 11.72 -8.66 -15.37
N LEU A 454 12.61 -7.77 -15.80
CA LEU A 454 13.99 -7.70 -15.35
C LEU A 454 14.20 -6.40 -14.55
N ASP A 455 14.18 -6.54 -13.22
CA ASP A 455 14.54 -5.48 -12.27
C ASP A 455 15.75 -5.91 -11.45
N ARG A 456 16.69 -4.98 -11.19
CA ARG A 456 17.95 -5.28 -10.51
C ARG A 456 17.76 -5.68 -9.04
N GLU A 457 16.71 -5.18 -8.39
CA GLU A 457 16.40 -5.50 -6.99
C GLU A 457 15.72 -6.85 -6.89
N LEU A 458 14.74 -7.12 -7.77
CA LEU A 458 14.06 -8.43 -7.83
C LEU A 458 15.04 -9.56 -8.11
N GLN A 459 15.99 -9.36 -9.03
CA GLN A 459 17.00 -10.35 -9.40
C GLN A 459 17.98 -10.72 -8.28
N ARG A 460 17.93 -10.04 -7.14
CA ARG A 460 18.72 -10.33 -5.94
C ARG A 460 17.94 -11.05 -4.85
N VAL A 461 16.62 -11.18 -5.02
CA VAL A 461 15.74 -11.84 -4.05
C VAL A 461 15.95 -13.35 -4.14
N ASP A 462 16.47 -13.94 -3.07
CA ASP A 462 16.48 -15.38 -2.82
C ASP A 462 15.20 -15.73 -2.06
N THR A 463 14.19 -16.20 -2.78
CA THR A 463 12.85 -16.47 -2.22
C THR A 463 12.87 -17.61 -1.20
N GLN A 464 13.91 -18.44 -1.18
CA GLN A 464 14.07 -19.51 -0.19
C GLN A 464 14.61 -18.98 1.14
N ARG A 465 15.33 -17.85 1.12
CA ARG A 465 15.94 -17.25 2.32
C ARG A 465 15.16 -16.12 2.94
N VAL A 466 14.26 -15.48 2.20
CA VAL A 466 13.47 -14.34 2.68
C VAL A 466 12.00 -14.69 2.85
N SER A 467 11.33 -13.99 3.76
CA SER A 467 9.90 -14.18 3.99
C SER A 467 9.05 -13.69 2.81
N PRO A 468 7.80 -14.17 2.66
CA PRO A 468 6.85 -13.64 1.68
C PRO A 468 6.70 -12.11 1.77
N LEU A 469 6.62 -11.56 2.98
CA LEU A 469 6.52 -10.12 3.19
C LEU A 469 7.75 -9.36 2.68
N GLU A 470 8.97 -9.89 2.85
CA GLU A 470 10.17 -9.24 2.30
C GLU A 470 10.11 -9.20 0.76
N THR A 471 9.68 -10.30 0.14
CA THR A 471 9.47 -10.33 -1.32
C THR A 471 8.43 -9.31 -1.77
N ASP A 472 7.30 -9.23 -1.07
CA ASP A 472 6.22 -8.28 -1.38
C ASP A 472 6.66 -6.83 -1.17
N LEU A 473 7.41 -6.54 -0.11
CA LEU A 473 7.98 -5.21 0.12
C LEU A 473 8.95 -4.80 -0.99
N VAL A 474 9.84 -5.70 -1.42
CA VAL A 474 10.71 -5.42 -2.57
C VAL A 474 9.84 -5.14 -3.80
N MET A 475 8.91 -6.03 -4.13
CA MET A 475 8.04 -5.91 -5.30
C MET A 475 7.21 -4.62 -5.30
N ALA A 476 6.69 -4.23 -4.15
CA ALA A 476 5.87 -3.03 -3.99
C ALA A 476 6.66 -1.72 -4.23
N PHE A 477 7.99 -1.75 -4.14
CA PHE A 477 8.83 -0.54 -4.24
C PHE A 477 9.93 -0.60 -5.29
N VAL A 478 10.10 -1.69 -6.04
CA VAL A 478 11.13 -1.75 -7.10
C VAL A 478 10.94 -0.68 -8.17
N GLY A 479 12.07 -0.17 -8.69
CA GLY A 479 12.13 0.89 -9.69
C GLY A 479 11.28 0.61 -10.94
N TRP A 480 11.18 -0.66 -11.36
CA TRP A 480 10.31 -1.07 -12.46
C TRP A 480 8.86 -0.61 -12.30
N THR A 481 8.27 -0.74 -11.11
CA THR A 481 6.89 -0.30 -10.87
C THR A 481 6.73 1.21 -10.88
N ARG A 482 7.83 1.97 -10.78
CA ARG A 482 7.84 3.45 -10.66
C ARG A 482 7.83 4.14 -12.02
N ARG A 483 7.95 3.40 -13.12
CA ARG A 483 7.91 3.96 -14.48
C ARG A 483 6.52 3.84 -15.05
N LEU A 484 6.07 4.84 -15.80
CA LEU A 484 4.75 4.81 -16.42
C LEU A 484 4.69 3.78 -17.54
N TRP A 485 5.72 3.73 -18.40
CA TRP A 485 5.80 2.79 -19.53
C TRP A 485 5.62 1.33 -19.11
N THR A 486 6.22 0.90 -17.99
CA THR A 486 6.14 -0.48 -17.50
C THR A 486 4.74 -0.90 -17.05
N LEU A 487 3.83 0.06 -16.79
CA LEU A 487 2.45 -0.24 -16.43
C LEU A 487 1.73 -1.01 -17.54
N GLN A 488 1.81 -0.53 -18.78
CA GLN A 488 1.15 -1.21 -19.90
C GLN A 488 1.76 -2.59 -20.18
N GLU A 489 3.06 -2.73 -19.99
CA GLU A 489 3.82 -3.97 -20.22
C GLU A 489 3.33 -5.07 -19.27
N ALA A 490 3.01 -4.68 -18.04
CA ALA A 490 2.45 -5.55 -17.02
C ALA A 490 0.95 -5.82 -17.23
N ALA A 491 0.15 -4.76 -17.39
CA ALA A 491 -1.31 -4.84 -17.44
C ALA A 491 -1.80 -5.63 -18.66
N LEU A 492 -1.10 -5.55 -19.78
CA LEU A 492 -1.46 -6.23 -21.03
C LEU A 492 -0.89 -7.65 -21.13
N ALA A 493 -0.04 -8.07 -20.20
CA ALA A 493 0.55 -9.41 -20.20
C ALA A 493 -0.51 -10.49 -19.97
N GLN A 494 -0.52 -11.54 -20.80
CA GLN A 494 -1.32 -12.74 -20.50
C GLN A 494 -0.76 -13.51 -19.31
N LYS A 495 0.58 -13.55 -19.21
CA LYS A 495 1.33 -14.16 -18.13
C LYS A 495 2.49 -13.25 -17.77
N LEU A 496 2.53 -12.77 -16.54
CA LEU A 496 3.55 -11.88 -16.05
C LEU A 496 4.47 -12.61 -15.08
N HIS A 497 5.75 -12.67 -15.41
CA HIS A 497 6.79 -13.29 -14.58
C HIS A 497 7.83 -12.26 -14.20
N VAL A 498 8.41 -12.41 -13.02
CA VAL A 498 9.53 -11.62 -12.51
C VAL A 498 10.76 -12.52 -12.42
N GLU A 499 11.91 -12.05 -12.90
CA GLU A 499 13.17 -12.78 -12.72
C GLU A 499 13.72 -12.49 -11.32
N VAL A 500 13.73 -13.50 -10.45
CA VAL A 500 14.36 -13.49 -9.12
C VAL A 500 15.67 -14.29 -9.15
N LEU A 501 16.36 -14.42 -8.00
CA LEU A 501 17.62 -15.16 -7.95
C LEU A 501 17.44 -16.65 -8.26
N ASP A 502 16.29 -17.20 -7.87
CA ASP A 502 15.93 -18.62 -8.04
C ASP A 502 15.52 -18.96 -9.48
N GLY A 503 15.20 -17.96 -10.29
CA GLY A 503 14.69 -18.10 -11.65
C GLY A 503 13.43 -17.24 -11.89
N PRO A 504 12.69 -17.50 -12.97
CA PRO A 504 11.46 -16.77 -13.27
C PRO A 504 10.30 -17.26 -12.40
N GLU A 505 9.67 -16.33 -11.65
CA GLU A 505 8.52 -16.59 -10.78
C GLU A 505 7.27 -15.84 -11.31
N PRO A 506 6.06 -16.43 -11.23
CA PRO A 506 4.83 -15.73 -11.57
C PRO A 506 4.59 -14.57 -10.59
N MET A 507 4.22 -13.39 -11.12
CA MET A 507 4.03 -12.21 -10.26
C MET A 507 2.85 -12.36 -9.28
N GLN A 508 1.78 -13.03 -9.71
CA GLN A 508 0.64 -13.36 -8.86
C GLN A 508 0.48 -14.88 -8.87
N PRO A 509 1.07 -15.61 -7.90
CA PRO A 509 0.83 -17.03 -7.77
C PRO A 509 -0.65 -17.25 -7.44
N ALA A 510 -1.25 -18.31 -7.98
CA ALA A 510 -2.57 -18.76 -7.57
C ALA A 510 -2.44 -19.31 -6.14
N LEU A 511 -2.71 -18.47 -5.14
CA LEU A 511 -2.74 -18.88 -3.74
C LEU A 511 -4.08 -19.54 -3.43
N ASP A 512 -4.05 -20.60 -2.63
CA ASP A 512 -5.27 -21.13 -2.06
C ASP A 512 -5.77 -20.26 -0.89
N GLU A 513 -6.97 -20.58 -0.39
CA GLU A 513 -7.60 -19.86 0.71
C GLU A 513 -6.76 -19.89 2.01
N ILE A 514 -6.02 -20.97 2.23
CA ILE A 514 -5.17 -21.15 3.43
C ILE A 514 -3.91 -20.31 3.29
N GLU A 515 -3.24 -20.32 2.14
CA GLU A 515 -2.05 -19.52 1.86
C GLU A 515 -2.33 -18.01 1.93
N THR A 516 -3.51 -17.61 1.47
CA THR A 516 -4.03 -16.25 1.62
C THR A 516 -4.15 -15.88 3.09
N LEU A 517 -4.83 -16.72 3.89
CA LEU A 517 -5.00 -16.50 5.33
C LEU A 517 -3.66 -16.55 6.10
N VAL A 518 -2.71 -17.40 5.70
CA VAL A 518 -1.34 -17.43 6.26
C VAL A 518 -0.66 -16.07 6.07
N SER A 519 -0.78 -15.48 4.88
CA SER A 519 -0.21 -14.17 4.57
C SER A 519 -0.86 -13.07 5.42
N GLN A 520 -2.19 -13.11 5.57
CA GLN A 520 -2.93 -12.20 6.45
C GLN A 520 -2.48 -12.30 7.91
N VAL A 521 -2.32 -13.53 8.44
CA VAL A 521 -1.87 -13.77 9.82
C VAL A 521 -0.46 -13.24 10.04
N CYS A 522 0.47 -13.51 9.13
CA CYS A 522 1.88 -13.11 9.32
C CYS A 522 2.03 -11.58 9.26
N CYS A 523 1.41 -10.94 8.29
CA CYS A 523 1.83 -9.60 7.88
C CYS A 523 0.68 -8.62 7.60
N ARG A 524 -0.60 -9.06 7.66
CA ARG A 524 -1.79 -8.32 7.20
C ARG A 524 -1.71 -8.01 5.69
N GLU A 525 -2.84 -7.96 5.00
CA GLU A 525 -2.89 -7.98 3.52
C GLU A 525 -2.63 -6.64 2.82
N ASP A 526 -2.39 -5.57 3.57
CA ASP A 526 -2.33 -4.20 3.04
C ASP A 526 -1.27 -4.07 1.91
N ILE A 527 -0.12 -4.78 2.02
CA ILE A 527 0.95 -4.67 1.01
C ILE A 527 0.61 -5.40 -0.31
N GLY A 528 -0.11 -6.52 -0.22
CA GLY A 528 -0.55 -7.27 -1.39
C GLY A 528 -1.61 -6.50 -2.17
N GLU A 529 -2.51 -5.81 -1.47
CA GLU A 529 -3.44 -4.85 -2.08
C GLU A 529 -2.69 -3.73 -2.82
N LEU A 530 -1.67 -3.13 -2.20
CA LEU A 530 -0.86 -2.10 -2.86
C LEU A 530 -0.23 -2.60 -4.16
N ILE A 531 0.27 -3.84 -4.21
CA ILE A 531 0.83 -4.42 -5.44
C ILE A 531 -0.25 -4.57 -6.51
N ARG A 532 -1.44 -5.08 -6.14
CA ARG A 532 -2.56 -5.27 -7.07
C ARG A 532 -3.09 -3.95 -7.61
N ASP A 533 -3.18 -2.92 -6.77
CA ASP A 533 -3.64 -1.59 -7.20
C ASP A 533 -2.67 -0.93 -8.17
N ARG A 534 -1.36 -1.18 -8.00
CA ARG A 534 -0.33 -0.62 -8.86
C ARG A 534 -0.17 -1.36 -10.18
N ILE A 535 -0.53 -2.63 -10.21
CA ILE A 535 -0.46 -3.50 -11.39
C ILE A 535 -1.77 -4.31 -11.49
N PRO A 536 -2.88 -3.62 -11.78
CA PRO A 536 -4.16 -4.29 -11.94
C PRO A 536 -4.19 -5.04 -13.28
N PRO A 537 -4.80 -6.23 -13.33
CA PRO A 537 -4.99 -6.93 -14.59
C PRO A 537 -5.92 -6.12 -15.51
N LEU A 538 -5.78 -6.32 -16.83
CA LEU A 538 -6.59 -5.60 -17.81
C LEU A 538 -8.11 -5.73 -17.59
N SER A 539 -8.56 -6.87 -17.07
CA SER A 539 -9.98 -7.11 -16.73
C SER A 539 -10.50 -6.15 -15.66
N VAL A 540 -9.67 -5.75 -14.71
CA VAL A 540 -10.01 -4.76 -13.68
C VAL A 540 -9.99 -3.35 -14.27
N LEU A 541 -8.98 -3.03 -15.09
CA LEU A 541 -8.87 -1.72 -15.73
C LEU A 541 -9.98 -1.44 -16.76
N ARG A 542 -10.50 -2.48 -17.41
CA ARG A 542 -11.58 -2.36 -18.41
C ARG A 542 -12.95 -2.74 -17.87
N LYS A 543 -13.10 -2.81 -16.55
CA LYS A 543 -14.42 -3.01 -15.96
C LYS A 543 -15.32 -1.86 -16.40
N SER A 544 -16.52 -2.19 -16.87
CA SER A 544 -17.52 -1.17 -17.20
C SER A 544 -17.80 -0.29 -15.99
N THR A 545 -18.20 0.95 -16.22
CA THR A 545 -18.56 1.87 -15.15
C THR A 545 -19.62 1.26 -14.24
N GLU A 546 -19.30 1.13 -12.96
CA GLU A 546 -20.18 0.61 -11.94
C GLU A 546 -20.78 1.77 -11.15
N VAL A 547 -22.10 1.73 -10.98
CA VAL A 547 -22.84 2.70 -10.17
C VAL A 547 -23.62 1.91 -9.13
N GLU A 548 -23.21 2.04 -7.88
CA GLU A 548 -23.87 1.41 -6.74
C GLU A 548 -24.71 2.46 -6.02
N THR A 549 -25.97 2.15 -5.71
CA THR A 549 -26.83 3.01 -4.89
C THR A 549 -27.11 2.29 -3.58
N ASN A 550 -26.62 2.86 -2.48
CA ASN A 550 -26.84 2.36 -1.13
C ASN A 550 -27.95 3.18 -0.48
N ASP A 551 -29.11 2.56 -0.29
CA ASP A 551 -30.26 3.15 0.39
C ASP A 551 -30.19 2.88 1.89
N PHE A 552 -30.17 3.94 2.71
CA PHE A 552 -30.12 3.83 4.17
C PHE A 552 -31.50 4.05 4.83
N GLY A 553 -32.55 4.20 4.03
CA GLY A 553 -33.90 4.53 4.49
C GLY A 553 -34.11 6.03 4.76
N GLY A 554 -35.37 6.43 4.98
CA GLY A 554 -35.70 7.84 5.27
C GLY A 554 -35.50 8.82 4.10
N GLY A 555 -35.36 8.33 2.86
CA GLY A 555 -35.08 9.15 1.68
C GLY A 555 -33.61 9.50 1.48
N PHE A 556 -32.69 8.93 2.28
CA PHE A 556 -31.24 9.12 2.12
C PHE A 556 -30.61 7.95 1.36
N SER A 557 -30.04 8.26 0.19
CA SER A 557 -29.31 7.31 -0.64
C SER A 557 -27.94 7.87 -1.01
N ILE A 558 -26.92 7.02 -1.03
CA ILE A 558 -25.57 7.35 -1.48
C ILE A 558 -25.30 6.60 -2.78
N VAL A 559 -24.97 7.35 -3.83
CA VAL A 559 -24.49 6.78 -5.09
C VAL A 559 -22.97 6.72 -5.01
N ILE A 560 -22.36 5.60 -5.40
CA ILE A 560 -20.92 5.44 -5.51
C ILE A 560 -20.60 4.99 -6.93
N THR A 561 -19.70 5.71 -7.60
CA THR A 561 -19.29 5.40 -8.97
C THR A 561 -17.86 4.92 -9.05
N ARG A 562 -17.63 3.88 -9.86
CA ARG A 562 -16.30 3.35 -10.21
C ARG A 562 -16.15 3.23 -11.73
N THR A 563 -15.27 4.03 -12.30
CA THR A 563 -14.92 4.11 -13.72
C THR A 563 -13.55 3.48 -13.98
N ALA A 564 -13.29 3.14 -15.24
CA ALA A 564 -11.96 2.72 -15.70
C ALA A 564 -10.87 3.78 -15.39
N LEU A 565 -11.22 5.08 -15.46
CA LEU A 565 -10.29 6.17 -15.15
C LEU A 565 -9.85 6.14 -13.67
N GLN A 566 -10.78 5.86 -12.74
CA GLN A 566 -10.46 5.76 -11.32
C GLN A 566 -9.47 4.61 -11.09
N SER A 567 -9.77 3.41 -11.59
CA SER A 567 -8.88 2.24 -11.49
C SER A 567 -7.50 2.50 -12.12
N LEU A 568 -7.46 3.14 -13.28
CA LEU A 568 -6.21 3.51 -13.94
C LEU A 568 -5.40 4.50 -13.10
N SER A 569 -6.05 5.50 -12.52
CA SER A 569 -5.38 6.52 -11.71
C SER A 569 -4.72 5.95 -10.45
N PHE A 570 -5.33 4.92 -9.82
CA PHE A 570 -4.68 4.16 -8.75
C PHE A 570 -3.40 3.48 -9.24
N ALA A 571 -3.41 2.88 -10.44
CA ALA A 571 -2.26 2.20 -11.02
C ALA A 571 -1.13 3.13 -11.45
N VAL A 572 -1.49 4.35 -11.86
CA VAL A 572 -0.58 5.41 -12.31
C VAL A 572 0.10 6.11 -11.13
N LYS A 573 -0.48 6.02 -9.93
CA LYS A 573 0.02 6.69 -8.73
C LYS A 573 1.51 6.46 -8.53
N HIS A 574 2.21 7.56 -8.30
CA HIS A 574 3.63 7.56 -8.00
C HIS A 574 4.54 6.98 -9.10
N ARG A 575 4.01 6.82 -10.32
CA ARG A 575 4.82 6.56 -11.49
C ARG A 575 5.36 7.86 -12.07
N SER A 576 6.39 7.76 -12.88
CA SER A 576 6.97 8.89 -13.63
C SER A 576 7.29 8.49 -15.07
N THR A 577 7.36 9.50 -15.93
CA THR A 577 7.84 9.38 -17.32
C THR A 577 8.92 10.43 -17.55
N SER A 578 9.86 10.16 -18.45
CA SER A 578 10.88 11.14 -18.88
C SER A 578 10.34 12.15 -19.90
N LYS A 579 9.25 11.79 -20.59
CA LYS A 579 8.63 12.58 -21.67
C LYS A 579 7.14 12.68 -21.37
N MET A 580 6.68 13.89 -21.06
CA MET A 580 5.28 14.11 -20.66
C MET A 580 4.32 13.89 -21.83
N GLU A 581 4.79 14.05 -23.07
CA GLU A 581 4.00 13.72 -24.26
C GLU A 581 3.62 12.23 -24.35
N ASP A 582 4.31 11.35 -23.63
CA ASP A 582 4.02 9.92 -23.60
C ASP A 582 2.86 9.56 -22.65
N GLU A 583 2.51 10.43 -21.69
CA GLU A 583 1.57 10.09 -20.60
C GLU A 583 0.23 9.58 -21.15
N ALA A 584 -0.48 10.42 -21.89
CA ALA A 584 -1.79 10.07 -22.46
C ALA A 584 -1.72 8.82 -23.37
N VAL A 585 -0.62 8.66 -24.11
CA VAL A 585 -0.41 7.50 -24.99
C VAL A 585 -0.32 6.21 -24.18
N ILE A 586 0.46 6.21 -23.10
CA ILE A 586 0.59 5.04 -22.23
C ILE A 586 -0.74 4.72 -21.54
N LEU A 587 -1.45 5.74 -21.04
CA LEU A 587 -2.76 5.57 -20.41
C LEU A 587 -3.77 4.91 -21.36
N ALA A 588 -3.86 5.40 -22.60
CA ALA A 588 -4.74 4.85 -23.63
C ALA A 588 -4.35 3.41 -24.01
N ILE A 589 -3.05 3.11 -24.17
CA ILE A 589 -2.59 1.74 -24.47
C ILE A 589 -2.92 0.80 -23.30
N THR A 590 -2.71 1.24 -22.05
CA THR A 590 -3.05 0.46 -20.84
C THR A 590 -4.54 0.10 -20.80
N LEU A 591 -5.44 0.99 -21.22
CA LEU A 591 -6.87 0.71 -21.37
C LEU A 591 -7.22 -0.11 -22.63
N GLY A 592 -6.24 -0.47 -23.45
CA GLY A 592 -6.40 -1.24 -24.67
C GLY A 592 -7.07 -0.48 -25.81
N MET A 593 -6.94 0.85 -25.83
CA MET A 593 -7.48 1.74 -26.87
C MET A 593 -6.54 1.84 -28.07
N ASP A 594 -7.08 2.26 -29.23
CA ASP A 594 -6.28 2.63 -30.40
C ASP A 594 -5.71 4.03 -30.21
N VAL A 595 -4.38 4.17 -30.32
CA VAL A 595 -3.66 5.42 -30.08
C VAL A 595 -3.19 6.12 -31.35
N LYS A 596 -3.55 5.63 -32.53
CA LYS A 596 -3.10 6.22 -33.79
C LYS A 596 -3.37 7.73 -33.87
N ASP A 597 -4.62 8.13 -33.65
CA ASP A 597 -5.04 9.54 -33.66
C ASP A 597 -4.44 10.34 -32.50
N LEU A 598 -4.12 9.67 -31.38
CA LEU A 598 -3.55 10.29 -30.19
C LEU A 598 -2.07 10.64 -30.39
N VAL A 599 -1.29 9.77 -31.04
CA VAL A 599 0.14 9.98 -31.27
C VAL A 599 0.40 11.03 -32.37
N ASP A 600 -0.58 11.34 -33.22
CA ASP A 600 -0.50 12.42 -34.21
C ASP A 600 -0.62 13.83 -33.60
N ILE A 601 -1.16 13.96 -32.39
CA ILE A 601 -1.32 15.25 -31.72
C ILE A 601 0.06 15.76 -31.24
N PRO A 602 0.45 17.01 -31.54
CA PRO A 602 1.79 17.51 -31.28
C PRO A 602 2.02 17.95 -29.82
N ASP A 603 0.99 18.38 -29.10
CA ASP A 603 1.08 18.95 -27.76
C ASP A 603 0.50 18.03 -26.67
N VAL A 604 0.99 18.22 -25.44
CA VAL A 604 0.63 17.38 -24.28
C VAL A 604 -0.84 17.55 -23.88
N ASP A 605 -1.33 18.80 -23.90
CA ASP A 605 -2.69 19.16 -23.50
C ASP A 605 -3.72 18.54 -24.45
N GLY A 606 -3.51 18.66 -25.76
CA GLY A 606 -4.35 18.05 -26.79
C GLY A 606 -4.37 16.53 -26.70
N ARG A 607 -3.23 15.89 -26.39
CA ARG A 607 -3.19 14.44 -26.15
C ARG A 607 -4.02 14.06 -24.92
N MET A 608 -3.86 14.76 -23.80
CA MET A 608 -4.62 14.48 -22.59
C MET A 608 -6.13 14.70 -22.79
N ALA A 609 -6.52 15.79 -23.45
CA ALA A 609 -7.90 16.06 -23.83
C ALA A 609 -8.50 14.93 -24.69
N LYS A 610 -7.76 14.48 -25.70
CA LYS A 610 -8.19 13.37 -26.55
C LYS A 610 -8.33 12.06 -25.76
N PHE A 611 -7.44 11.80 -24.80
CA PHE A 611 -7.55 10.64 -23.91
C PHE A 611 -8.82 10.68 -23.05
N PHE A 612 -9.19 11.83 -22.48
CA PHE A 612 -10.46 11.97 -21.74
C PHE A 612 -11.67 11.72 -22.65
N GLN A 613 -11.66 12.25 -23.87
CA GLN A 613 -12.72 12.01 -24.86
C GLN A 613 -12.83 10.52 -25.23
N MET A 614 -11.70 9.82 -25.39
CA MET A 614 -11.68 8.38 -25.68
C MET A 614 -12.15 7.53 -24.50
N THR A 615 -11.90 7.96 -23.27
CA THR A 615 -12.33 7.27 -22.05
C THR A 615 -13.83 7.43 -21.81
N ARG A 616 -14.40 8.57 -22.23
CA ARG A 616 -15.82 8.95 -22.14
C ARG A 616 -16.34 9.06 -20.70
N ASP A 617 -16.36 7.98 -19.94
CA ASP A 617 -16.88 7.98 -18.57
C ASP A 617 -15.80 8.48 -17.60
N VAL A 618 -16.14 9.51 -16.83
CA VAL A 618 -15.25 10.20 -15.90
C VAL A 618 -15.94 10.32 -14.54
N PRO A 619 -15.26 10.14 -13.40
CA PRO A 619 -15.84 10.45 -12.09
C PRO A 619 -16.27 11.92 -12.05
N SER A 620 -17.53 12.21 -11.74
CA SER A 620 -18.05 13.57 -11.74
C SER A 620 -17.32 14.46 -10.73
N ASP A 621 -16.98 13.91 -9.56
CA ASP A 621 -16.20 14.58 -8.52
C ASP A 621 -14.80 15.07 -8.97
N ILE A 622 -14.32 14.65 -10.15
CA ILE A 622 -13.04 15.09 -10.70
C ILE A 622 -12.91 16.60 -10.81
N ILE A 623 -13.99 17.37 -10.81
CA ILE A 623 -13.93 18.83 -10.95
C ILE A 623 -13.65 19.57 -9.64
N PHE A 624 -13.66 18.91 -8.47
CA PHE A 624 -13.58 19.57 -7.16
C PHE A 624 -12.18 19.64 -6.57
N GLY A 625 -11.35 20.53 -7.09
CA GLY A 625 -10.08 20.92 -6.46
C GLY A 625 -9.15 21.71 -7.36
N ASP A 626 -8.13 22.29 -6.72
CA ASP A 626 -7.18 23.19 -7.37
C ASP A 626 -5.87 22.44 -7.69
N TRP A 627 -5.74 22.02 -8.94
CA TRP A 627 -4.56 21.37 -9.51
C TRP A 627 -4.34 21.91 -10.93
N GLU A 628 -3.19 21.58 -11.52
CA GLU A 628 -2.89 22.00 -12.89
C GLU A 628 -3.84 21.35 -13.90
N ARG A 629 -4.51 22.17 -14.71
CA ARG A 629 -5.51 21.75 -15.70
C ARG A 629 -5.05 21.99 -17.12
N ILE A 630 -5.74 21.35 -18.05
CA ILE A 630 -5.60 21.62 -19.48
C ILE A 630 -5.96 23.10 -19.73
N GLY A 631 -5.11 23.82 -20.46
CA GLY A 631 -5.30 25.26 -20.68
C GLY A 631 -6.36 25.60 -21.73
N SER A 632 -6.70 24.65 -22.60
CA SER A 632 -7.60 24.85 -23.75
C SER A 632 -9.04 24.43 -23.46
N ALA A 633 -9.99 25.28 -23.84
CA ALA A 633 -11.42 24.91 -23.88
C ALA A 633 -11.65 23.75 -24.88
N PRO A 634 -12.67 22.89 -24.67
CA PRO A 634 -13.58 22.83 -23.52
C PRO A 634 -13.11 21.85 -22.41
N TYR A 635 -11.81 21.71 -22.22
CA TYR A 635 -11.23 20.72 -21.30
C TYR A 635 -10.63 21.33 -20.04
N ARG A 636 -10.94 22.59 -19.71
CA ARG A 636 -10.33 23.32 -18.58
C ARG A 636 -10.80 22.84 -17.21
N TRP A 637 -11.72 21.88 -17.17
CA TRP A 637 -12.10 21.14 -15.96
C TRP A 637 -11.15 19.96 -15.71
N ALA A 638 -10.51 19.42 -16.75
CA ALA A 638 -9.75 18.17 -16.66
C ALA A 638 -8.33 18.41 -16.14
N PRO A 639 -7.79 17.49 -15.32
CA PRO A 639 -6.40 17.58 -14.89
C PRO A 639 -5.45 17.45 -16.09
N ARG A 640 -4.36 18.23 -16.07
CA ARG A 640 -3.33 18.19 -17.11
C ARG A 640 -2.54 16.88 -17.10
N SER A 641 -2.42 16.25 -15.93
CA SER A 641 -1.70 15.00 -15.70
C SER A 641 -2.37 14.19 -14.59
N LEU A 642 -2.45 12.87 -14.78
CA LEU A 642 -2.89 11.93 -13.75
C LEU A 642 -1.75 11.51 -12.80
N LEU A 643 -0.49 11.75 -13.17
CA LEU A 643 0.68 11.34 -12.37
C LEU A 643 0.73 12.02 -10.99
N ASN A 644 0.29 13.27 -10.91
CA ASN A 644 0.23 14.06 -9.67
C ASN A 644 -1.21 14.25 -9.16
N PHE A 645 -2.18 13.51 -9.70
CA PHE A 645 -3.58 13.71 -9.37
C PHE A 645 -3.93 13.16 -7.98
N PRO A 646 -4.62 13.93 -7.10
CA PRO A 646 -4.98 13.48 -5.77
C PRO A 646 -6.09 12.43 -5.81
N ILE A 647 -5.73 11.17 -5.58
CA ILE A 647 -6.66 10.03 -5.68
C ILE A 647 -7.88 10.10 -4.73
N PHE A 648 -7.78 10.76 -3.57
CA PHE A 648 -8.95 10.89 -2.69
C PHE A 648 -10.05 11.77 -3.32
N LYS A 649 -9.74 12.53 -4.38
CA LYS A 649 -10.71 13.26 -5.20
C LYS A 649 -11.29 12.41 -6.34
N LEU A 650 -10.83 11.17 -6.49
CA LEU A 650 -11.42 10.20 -7.42
C LEU A 650 -12.54 9.39 -6.77
N GLU A 651 -12.75 9.45 -5.46
CA GLU A 651 -13.95 8.87 -4.85
C GLU A 651 -15.16 9.72 -5.25
N SER A 652 -15.99 9.16 -6.13
CA SER A 652 -17.15 9.86 -6.67
C SER A 652 -18.44 9.35 -6.05
N PHE A 653 -19.22 10.30 -5.52
CA PHE A 653 -20.44 10.05 -4.76
C PHE A 653 -21.71 10.47 -5.52
N GLY A 654 -21.57 10.59 -6.84
CA GLY A 654 -22.63 10.86 -7.79
C GLY A 654 -22.48 9.97 -9.04
N PRO A 655 -23.41 10.06 -9.99
CA PRO A 655 -23.30 9.37 -11.27
C PRO A 655 -22.04 9.81 -12.05
N PRO A 656 -21.52 8.99 -12.97
CA PRO A 656 -20.38 9.36 -13.81
C PRO A 656 -20.75 10.56 -14.70
N GLY A 657 -19.77 11.42 -14.95
CA GLY A 657 -19.83 12.39 -16.03
C GLY A 657 -19.42 11.77 -17.36
N ILE A 658 -19.88 12.37 -18.47
CA ILE A 658 -19.59 11.97 -19.85
C ILE A 658 -18.75 13.07 -20.50
N CYS A 659 -17.55 12.75 -20.93
CA CYS A 659 -16.68 13.66 -21.68
C CYS A 659 -16.87 13.48 -23.19
N ASP A 660 -17.05 14.60 -23.91
CA ASP A 660 -17.09 14.63 -25.38
C ASP A 660 -16.35 15.85 -25.97
N SER A 661 -16.74 16.32 -27.16
CA SER A 661 -16.16 17.50 -27.80
C SER A 661 -16.67 18.83 -27.27
N GLU A 662 -17.78 18.84 -26.51
CA GLU A 662 -18.38 20.04 -25.92
C GLU A 662 -17.93 20.28 -24.48
N GLY A 663 -17.44 19.24 -23.79
CA GLY A 663 -16.90 19.32 -22.43
C GLY A 663 -17.25 18.11 -21.58
N LEU A 664 -17.36 18.30 -20.26
CA LEU A 664 -17.86 17.31 -19.33
C LEU A 664 -19.34 17.52 -19.05
N HIS A 665 -20.16 16.54 -19.40
CA HIS A 665 -21.58 16.48 -19.09
C HIS A 665 -21.77 15.75 -17.77
N ALA A 666 -22.27 16.43 -16.75
CA ALA A 666 -22.50 15.82 -15.43
C ALA A 666 -23.69 16.47 -14.73
N THR A 667 -24.23 15.77 -13.74
CA THR A 667 -25.37 16.26 -12.95
C THR A 667 -24.95 16.61 -11.53
N TYR A 668 -25.36 17.78 -11.08
CA TYR A 668 -25.06 18.28 -9.75
C TYR A 668 -26.20 19.15 -9.21
N LYS A 669 -26.26 19.24 -7.88
CA LYS A 669 -26.93 20.36 -7.22
C LYS A 669 -26.10 21.64 -7.44
N GLY A 670 -26.76 22.75 -7.69
CA GLY A 670 -26.12 24.05 -7.82
C GLY A 670 -26.90 25.19 -7.18
N PHE A 671 -26.29 26.36 -7.13
CA PHE A 671 -26.87 27.62 -6.65
C PHE A 671 -26.71 28.68 -7.73
N ILE A 672 -27.82 29.17 -8.29
CA ILE A 672 -27.79 30.19 -9.34
C ILE A 672 -28.10 31.55 -8.70
N PHE A 673 -27.18 32.51 -8.82
CA PHE A 673 -27.34 33.84 -8.25
C PHE A 673 -28.11 34.80 -9.15
N TYR A 674 -28.81 35.75 -8.53
CA TYR A 674 -29.50 36.85 -9.22
C TYR A 674 -28.69 38.15 -9.24
N ASP A 675 -27.91 38.42 -8.19
CA ASP A 675 -27.29 39.73 -7.94
C ASP A 675 -25.83 39.64 -7.45
N ALA A 676 -25.09 38.62 -7.91
CA ALA A 676 -23.73 38.34 -7.45
C ALA A 676 -22.61 38.73 -8.44
N ALA A 677 -22.96 39.37 -9.56
CA ALA A 677 -21.99 39.78 -10.58
C ALA A 677 -20.84 40.61 -9.99
N CYS A 678 -19.59 40.17 -10.20
CA CYS A 678 -18.40 40.90 -9.77
C CYS A 678 -18.28 41.16 -8.26
N ARG A 679 -19.06 40.45 -7.42
CA ARG A 679 -19.03 40.62 -5.96
C ARG A 679 -17.72 40.11 -5.35
N ARG A 680 -17.33 40.74 -4.24
CA ARG A 680 -16.17 40.38 -3.42
C ARG A 680 -16.65 39.73 -2.11
N PRO A 681 -15.83 38.90 -1.47
CA PRO A 681 -16.20 38.30 -0.19
C PRO A 681 -16.22 39.36 0.92
N ALA A 682 -17.08 39.15 1.92
CA ALA A 682 -17.04 39.87 3.19
C ALA A 682 -15.96 39.22 4.08
N GLY A 683 -14.77 39.80 4.07
CA GLY A 683 -13.59 39.17 4.67
C GLY A 683 -13.13 37.98 3.81
N SER A 684 -13.19 36.76 4.36
CA SER A 684 -12.93 35.52 3.60
C SER A 684 -14.21 34.80 3.15
N LYS A 685 -15.39 35.39 3.40
CA LYS A 685 -16.67 34.66 3.31
C LYS A 685 -17.66 35.23 2.31
N TYR A 686 -18.47 34.35 1.75
CA TYR A 686 -19.68 34.70 1.02
C TYR A 686 -20.91 34.19 1.78
N PHE A 687 -21.97 34.99 1.76
CA PHE A 687 -23.25 34.63 2.34
C PHE A 687 -24.30 34.63 1.24
N ALA A 688 -25.12 33.58 1.20
CA ALA A 688 -26.20 33.48 0.22
C ALA A 688 -27.51 33.07 0.88
N VAL A 689 -28.63 33.54 0.35
CA VAL A 689 -29.97 33.10 0.73
C VAL A 689 -30.67 32.47 -0.47
N ASP A 690 -31.14 31.24 -0.30
CA ASP A 690 -32.02 30.61 -1.27
C ASP A 690 -33.42 31.21 -1.14
N ARG A 691 -33.86 31.93 -2.18
CA ARG A 691 -35.13 32.64 -2.17
C ARG A 691 -36.34 31.70 -2.06
N ALA A 692 -36.21 30.46 -2.53
CA ALA A 692 -37.31 29.50 -2.51
C ALA A 692 -37.53 28.88 -1.12
N SER A 693 -36.45 28.51 -0.42
CA SER A 693 -36.52 27.87 0.89
C SER A 693 -36.28 28.80 2.09
N GLU A 694 -35.82 30.02 1.83
CA GLU A 694 -35.33 30.99 2.82
C GLU A 694 -34.11 30.51 3.64
N ILE A 695 -33.49 29.40 3.23
CA ILE A 695 -32.28 28.87 3.89
C ILE A 695 -31.08 29.75 3.53
N LYS A 696 -30.30 30.09 4.54
CA LYS A 696 -29.05 30.85 4.41
C LYS A 696 -27.85 29.91 4.42
N TYR A 697 -26.86 30.25 3.62
CA TYR A 697 -25.62 29.50 3.43
C TYR A 697 -24.41 30.39 3.68
N GLU A 698 -23.37 29.82 4.27
CA GLU A 698 -22.08 30.46 4.51
C GLU A 698 -20.99 29.67 3.79
N PHE A 699 -20.21 30.38 2.97
CA PHE A 699 -19.10 29.83 2.20
C PHE A 699 -17.80 30.52 2.57
N ASP A 700 -16.71 29.78 2.69
CA ASP A 700 -15.36 30.29 2.94
C ASP A 700 -14.46 30.10 1.73
N VAL A 701 -13.55 31.04 1.51
CA VAL A 701 -12.57 31.00 0.42
C VAL A 701 -11.33 30.22 0.89
N LEU A 702 -11.09 29.05 0.31
CA LEU A 702 -9.95 28.19 0.64
C LEU A 702 -8.67 28.60 -0.13
N GLY A 703 -7.56 28.82 0.59
CA GLY A 703 -6.20 28.93 0.02
C GLY A 703 -5.77 30.32 -0.46
N SER A 704 -4.48 30.65 -0.26
CA SER A 704 -3.91 31.99 -0.51
C SER A 704 -3.52 32.22 -1.98
N THR A 705 -4.20 33.14 -2.66
CA THR A 705 -3.65 34.35 -3.30
C THR A 705 -4.66 34.95 -4.28
N SER A 706 -4.99 36.23 -4.07
CA SER A 706 -5.96 37.07 -4.81
C SER A 706 -7.41 36.95 -4.33
N GLU A 707 -8.08 38.10 -4.15
CA GLU A 707 -9.52 38.16 -3.90
C GLU A 707 -10.25 37.34 -4.98
N VAL A 708 -10.90 36.22 -4.61
CA VAL A 708 -11.72 35.43 -5.54
C VAL A 708 -13.00 36.19 -5.81
N LYS A 709 -12.91 37.21 -6.68
CA LYS A 709 -14.04 38.00 -7.16
C LYS A 709 -14.96 37.08 -7.98
N LEU A 710 -16.25 37.07 -7.65
CA LEU A 710 -17.23 36.32 -8.43
C LEU A 710 -17.26 36.81 -9.89
N PRO A 711 -17.47 35.92 -10.88
CA PRO A 711 -17.53 36.29 -12.29
C PRO A 711 -18.77 37.16 -12.61
N GLU A 712 -18.99 37.45 -13.90
CA GLU A 712 -20.14 38.26 -14.33
C GLU A 712 -21.46 37.53 -14.11
N ARG A 713 -21.51 36.20 -14.34
CA ARG A 713 -22.72 35.38 -14.16
C ARG A 713 -22.41 34.17 -13.28
N PRO A 714 -22.18 34.38 -11.98
CA PRO A 714 -21.76 33.32 -11.08
C PRO A 714 -22.89 32.32 -10.82
N ALA A 715 -22.51 31.05 -10.78
CA ALA A 715 -23.25 29.99 -10.12
C ALA A 715 -22.29 29.16 -9.28
N LEU A 716 -22.84 28.39 -8.35
CA LEU A 716 -22.10 27.40 -7.56
C LEU A 716 -22.54 25.99 -7.96
N ILE A 717 -21.59 25.06 -8.00
CA ILE A 717 -21.85 23.63 -8.13
C ILE A 717 -21.38 22.97 -6.84
N PHE A 718 -22.24 22.16 -6.20
CA PHE A 718 -21.92 21.46 -4.97
C PHE A 718 -21.41 20.05 -5.27
N ARG A 719 -20.37 19.63 -4.55
CA ARG A 719 -19.95 18.23 -4.58
C ARG A 719 -21.09 17.34 -4.06
N PRO A 720 -21.35 16.17 -4.67
CA PRO A 720 -22.40 15.27 -4.21
C PRO A 720 -22.28 14.95 -2.70
N GLN A 721 -23.43 14.90 -2.02
CA GLN A 721 -23.55 14.65 -0.58
C GLN A 721 -22.83 15.68 0.32
N ASP A 722 -22.50 16.86 -0.21
CA ASP A 722 -21.79 17.94 0.49
C ASP A 722 -20.47 17.46 1.15
N ILE A 723 -19.80 16.48 0.54
CA ILE A 723 -18.58 15.88 1.10
C ILE A 723 -17.48 16.93 1.21
N ASN A 724 -16.94 17.07 2.43
CA ASN A 724 -16.00 18.12 2.82
C ASN A 724 -16.49 19.56 2.60
N GLY A 725 -17.77 19.75 2.24
CA GLY A 725 -18.30 21.04 1.82
C GLY A 725 -17.66 21.59 0.54
N ASP A 726 -17.07 20.76 -0.32
CA ASP A 726 -16.40 21.23 -1.55
C ASP A 726 -17.42 21.89 -2.52
N VAL A 727 -17.17 23.13 -2.94
CA VAL A 727 -18.02 23.89 -3.87
C VAL A 727 -17.18 24.49 -5.00
N ALA A 728 -17.62 24.33 -6.25
CA ALA A 728 -16.99 24.96 -7.43
C ALA A 728 -17.73 26.25 -7.80
N ILE A 729 -16.98 27.34 -8.02
CA ILE A 729 -17.49 28.58 -8.60
C ILE A 729 -17.41 28.46 -10.12
N VAL A 730 -18.53 28.68 -10.79
CA VAL A 730 -18.61 28.63 -12.25
C VAL A 730 -19.18 29.93 -12.83
N ASP A 731 -18.78 30.25 -14.04
CA ASP A 731 -19.36 31.35 -14.83
C ASP A 731 -20.22 30.77 -15.96
N MET A 732 -21.45 31.25 -16.05
CA MET A 732 -22.44 30.75 -17.01
C MET A 732 -22.29 31.45 -18.37
N ASN A 733 -22.12 30.66 -19.44
CA ASN A 733 -22.00 31.19 -20.79
C ASN A 733 -23.35 31.77 -21.29
N GLN A 734 -23.30 32.82 -22.14
CA GLN A 734 -24.45 33.67 -22.45
C GLN A 734 -25.63 33.02 -23.21
N THR A 735 -25.53 31.78 -23.69
CA THR A 735 -26.48 31.27 -24.68
C THR A 735 -27.81 30.77 -24.15
N ASN A 736 -28.01 30.52 -22.85
CA ASN A 736 -29.31 30.06 -22.34
C ASN A 736 -29.56 30.52 -20.90
N VAL A 737 -30.39 31.56 -20.72
CA VAL A 737 -31.11 31.79 -19.46
C VAL A 737 -32.49 32.32 -19.80
N VAL A 738 -33.52 31.48 -19.67
CA VAL A 738 -34.74 31.79 -18.90
C VAL A 738 -35.44 30.47 -18.54
N GLY A 739 -35.63 30.24 -17.25
CA GLY A 739 -36.78 29.51 -16.68
C GLY A 739 -36.88 28.01 -16.95
N ASP A 740 -36.59 27.22 -15.91
CA ASP A 740 -37.06 25.85 -15.71
C ASP A 740 -37.07 24.98 -16.99
N SER A 741 -35.90 24.84 -17.60
CA SER A 741 -35.72 23.92 -18.72
C SER A 741 -34.87 22.75 -18.27
N SER A 742 -35.28 21.55 -18.67
CA SER A 742 -34.48 20.33 -18.61
C SER A 742 -33.19 20.40 -19.46
N GLU A 743 -32.79 21.58 -19.93
CA GLU A 743 -31.62 21.78 -20.77
C GLU A 743 -30.35 21.96 -19.92
N PRO A 744 -29.21 21.41 -20.38
CA PRO A 744 -27.96 21.54 -19.66
C PRO A 744 -27.40 22.96 -19.67
N LEU A 745 -26.85 23.41 -18.55
CA LEU A 745 -26.20 24.71 -18.40
C LEU A 745 -24.72 24.63 -18.78
N ALA A 746 -24.30 25.40 -19.78
CA ALA A 746 -22.90 25.47 -20.20
C ALA A 746 -22.10 26.46 -19.34
N VAL A 747 -21.04 25.99 -18.70
CA VAL A 747 -20.27 26.74 -17.72
C VAL A 747 -18.77 26.48 -17.82
N HIS A 748 -17.96 27.34 -17.20
CA HIS A 748 -16.54 27.06 -16.97
C HIS A 748 -16.17 27.38 -15.52
N ILE A 749 -15.21 26.63 -14.98
CA ILE A 749 -14.82 26.74 -13.57
C ILE A 749 -13.84 27.92 -13.41
N VAL A 750 -14.11 28.78 -12.43
CA VAL A 750 -13.30 29.97 -12.14
C VAL A 750 -12.72 30.00 -10.72
N GLY A 751 -13.16 29.11 -9.83
CA GLY A 751 -12.64 29.03 -8.47
C GLY A 751 -13.34 27.99 -7.60
N TYR A 752 -13.01 27.97 -6.31
CA TYR A 752 -13.55 27.05 -5.32
C TYR A 752 -13.89 27.75 -4.02
N LEU A 753 -14.89 27.21 -3.31
CA LEU A 753 -15.30 27.61 -1.98
C LEU A 753 -15.49 26.36 -1.11
N GLN A 754 -15.59 26.56 0.19
CA GLN A 754 -16.06 25.55 1.13
C GLN A 754 -17.39 25.98 1.75
N LEU A 755 -18.42 25.13 1.67
CA LEU A 755 -19.65 25.29 2.44
C LEU A 755 -19.35 25.01 3.91
N VAL A 756 -19.48 26.03 4.76
CA VAL A 756 -19.15 25.94 6.20
C VAL A 756 -20.40 25.76 7.06
N ALA A 757 -21.50 26.40 6.68
CA ALA A 757 -22.76 26.29 7.42
C ALA A 757 -23.97 26.49 6.51
N SER A 758 -25.08 25.83 6.89
CA SER A 758 -26.40 26.06 6.30
C SER A 758 -27.46 26.04 7.41
N GLY A 759 -28.42 26.96 7.32
CA GLY A 759 -29.48 27.12 8.33
C GLY A 759 -29.00 27.77 9.64
N GLY A 760 -29.81 28.66 10.22
CA GLY A 760 -29.51 29.27 11.53
C GLY A 760 -28.50 30.43 11.54
N LEU A 761 -28.10 30.95 10.38
CA LEU A 761 -27.22 32.13 10.29
C LEU A 761 -27.95 33.40 10.77
N SER A 762 -27.51 33.93 11.91
CA SER A 762 -27.99 35.20 12.50
C SER A 762 -26.87 36.23 12.51
N SER A 763 -27.21 37.51 12.30
CA SER A 763 -26.27 38.65 12.35
C SER A 763 -25.36 38.87 11.11
N ILE A 764 -25.85 38.62 9.90
CA ILE A 764 -25.16 38.99 8.64
C ILE A 764 -25.67 40.35 8.17
N ASN A 765 -24.77 41.24 7.72
CA ASN A 765 -25.16 42.52 7.13
C ASN A 765 -25.95 42.29 5.84
N PRO A 766 -27.12 42.94 5.65
CA PRO A 766 -27.93 42.75 4.44
C PRO A 766 -27.18 43.05 3.12
N GLY A 767 -26.21 43.96 3.13
CA GLY A 767 -25.42 44.31 1.93
C GLY A 767 -24.40 43.24 1.50
N ASP A 768 -24.09 42.30 2.39
CA ASP A 768 -23.15 41.19 2.17
C ASP A 768 -23.88 39.88 1.78
N MET A 769 -25.21 39.86 1.84
CA MET A 769 -26.04 38.72 1.48
C MET A 769 -26.31 38.70 -0.03
N LEU A 770 -25.98 37.59 -0.69
CA LEU A 770 -26.30 37.34 -2.10
C LEU A 770 -27.64 36.59 -2.21
N GLU A 771 -28.42 36.89 -3.24
CA GLU A 771 -29.68 36.20 -3.48
C GLU A 771 -29.57 35.23 -4.67
N GLY A 772 -30.23 34.08 -4.56
CA GLY A 772 -30.30 33.13 -5.67
C GLY A 772 -31.30 32.01 -5.41
N THR A 773 -31.20 30.95 -6.20
CA THR A 773 -32.06 29.77 -6.06
C THR A 773 -31.26 28.49 -6.23
N MET A 774 -31.57 27.53 -5.37
CA MET A 774 -31.01 26.19 -5.43
C MET A 774 -31.63 25.40 -6.58
N THR A 775 -30.81 24.74 -7.39
CA THR A 775 -31.29 23.84 -8.46
C THR A 775 -31.72 22.49 -7.91
N SER A 776 -32.34 21.65 -8.74
CA SER A 776 -32.51 20.23 -8.41
C SER A 776 -31.15 19.55 -8.20
N ASN A 777 -31.13 18.44 -7.43
CA ASN A 777 -29.92 17.65 -7.20
C ASN A 777 -29.36 17.00 -8.48
N THR A 778 -30.15 16.98 -9.56
CA THR A 778 -29.83 16.34 -10.84
C THR A 778 -29.79 17.34 -11.99
N GLN A 779 -29.60 18.63 -11.71
CA GLN A 779 -29.43 19.64 -12.76
C GLN A 779 -28.27 19.24 -13.67
N ALA A 780 -28.48 19.27 -14.98
CA ALA A 780 -27.45 18.95 -15.96
C ALA A 780 -26.55 20.15 -16.25
N TRP A 781 -25.24 19.91 -16.32
CA TRP A 781 -24.19 20.89 -16.56
C TRP A 781 -23.25 20.41 -17.67
N ILE A 782 -22.85 21.32 -18.56
CA ILE A 782 -21.76 21.12 -19.52
C ILE A 782 -20.60 21.98 -19.06
N ILE A 783 -19.54 21.36 -18.56
CA ILE A 783 -18.41 22.05 -17.94
C ILE A 783 -17.25 22.10 -18.94
N THR A 784 -16.68 23.29 -19.16
CA THR A 784 -15.68 23.59 -20.20
C THR A 784 -14.35 24.12 -19.67
#